data_AF-A0A381S7F3-F1
#
_entry.id   AF-A0A381S7F3-F1
#
_cell.length_a   1.000
_cell.length_b   1.000
_cell.length_c   1.000
_cell.angle_alpha   90.00
_cell.angle_beta   90.00
_cell.angle_gamma   90.00
#
_symmetry.space_group_name_H-M   'P 1'
#
loop_
_entity.id
_entity.type
_entity.pdbx_description
1 polymer ?
#
loop_
_entity_poly.entity_id
_entity_poly.type
_entity_poly.pdbx_seq_one_letter_code
_entity_poly.pdbx_strand_id
1 'polypeptide(L)'
;MTHRTWVGLLGVGASVLLATSLIARQSGVDEGNLRGAVRSPLGPEAGVWVIAETDAFDTRFRKIVVTDDEGKFLVPDLPAASYQVWVRGYGLVDSAPVTAEPGQRVNLDAVPAGSPQEAAAVYPANYWYSLLEPPGPDEFPGTGPEGNGISPRLQSQAAWVDNTKQGCQLCHQMGNRFTFDTSHLTQFDSTIDAWDHRVAFGQRGSQMSGALNRFGRQRGLEMFADWSDRIAAGEVPVTPPRPQGVERNLVLTMWDWAGETSYVHDEVTTDKRDPTVNANGLVYGVSISNDKLVITDTVRHRSMELDVPLREPREMVPSMFPTESGFEPSPSWGDDIIFDAPANPHNPMLDARGRVWLTSTVRRRDNPGWCKEGSSHASASYFPIDRSGRQISAYDPARQNWLLIDSCYATHHLQFGEDVNDTLWFSGDANVVGWLDTQLYDRTGDERASQGWCPTVIDTNGDGRINKPWNEPGEPVDPTRDTRTVGFAYGVIVNPLDDSAWIARTGPFPGRLVRLDRGENPPESCVAEVYEPPSIENPAVDRTQTGHAPRGVDVDRHGVIWTALSGSGHIASFDRSKCHVLNGPEATGQHCPEGWTLYPTPGPQMKGVTAPGSADYHYYNWVDQFDTLGLGPNVPMAPGSGSDSLLALLPETKEWVVLRVPYPLGFFARGLDGRIDDPEAGWKGRGLWANYGSNLNWHIEGGKGMRSSVIHFQLRPHPLAE
;
A
#
# COMPACT_ATOMS: atom_id res chain seq x y z
N MET A 1 -32.64 49.86 48.23
CA MET A 1 -34.01 49.95 48.79
C MET A 1 -34.28 48.69 49.62
N THR A 2 -35.23 48.73 50.56
CA THR A 2 -35.32 47.73 51.65
C THR A 2 -36.63 46.93 51.68
N HIS A 3 -36.56 45.60 51.69
CA HIS A 3 -37.47 44.66 52.38
C HIS A 3 -36.63 43.39 52.69
N ARG A 4 -36.54 42.79 53.90
CA ARG A 4 -37.54 42.30 54.89
C ARG A 4 -38.37 41.12 54.35
N THR A 5 -38.56 39.97 55.05
CA THR A 5 -38.33 39.65 56.49
C THR A 5 -38.33 38.14 56.81
N TRP A 6 -37.35 37.68 57.63
CA TRP A 6 -37.36 36.53 58.59
C TRP A 6 -37.73 35.13 57.99
N VAL A 7 -37.83 33.97 58.67
CA VAL A 7 -37.69 33.40 60.04
C VAL A 7 -36.97 32.02 59.86
N GLY A 8 -36.26 31.34 60.78
CA GLY A 8 -35.84 31.54 62.19
C GLY A 8 -35.76 30.19 62.95
N LEU A 9 -35.41 30.22 64.26
CA LEU A 9 -35.26 29.09 65.23
C LEU A 9 -34.07 28.11 65.08
N LEU A 10 -33.63 27.60 66.24
CA LEU A 10 -32.50 26.67 66.42
C LEU A 10 -32.97 25.22 66.58
N GLY A 11 -32.11 24.26 66.22
CA GLY A 11 -32.16 22.87 66.69
C GLY A 11 -30.78 22.40 67.14
N VAL A 12 -30.67 21.88 68.36
CA VAL A 12 -29.43 21.29 68.89
C VAL A 12 -29.38 19.80 68.51
N GLY A 13 -28.30 19.36 67.87
CA GLY A 13 -28.13 17.97 67.41
C GLY A 13 -26.71 17.48 67.67
N ALA A 14 -26.58 16.33 68.34
CA ALA A 14 -25.32 15.79 68.86
C ALA A 14 -24.29 15.42 67.77
N SER A 15 -23.02 15.63 68.07
CA SER A 15 -21.88 15.16 67.27
C SER A 15 -21.84 13.63 67.23
N VAL A 16 -22.01 13.03 66.05
CA VAL A 16 -21.77 11.59 65.83
C VAL A 16 -20.50 11.42 65.00
N LEU A 17 -19.48 10.80 65.60
CA LEU A 17 -18.25 10.40 64.91
C LEU A 17 -18.52 9.14 64.06
N LEU A 18 -18.88 9.32 62.80
CA LEU A 18 -18.66 8.28 61.80
C LEU A 18 -17.21 8.38 61.30
N ALA A 19 -16.38 7.43 61.72
CA ALA A 19 -15.11 7.15 61.06
C ALA A 19 -15.38 6.44 59.73
N THR A 20 -15.70 7.19 58.68
CA THR A 20 -15.75 6.65 57.31
C THR A 20 -14.33 6.30 56.87
N SER A 21 -14.02 5.01 56.81
CA SER A 21 -12.78 4.51 56.24
C SER A 21 -12.60 5.02 54.81
N LEU A 22 -11.70 5.96 54.61
CA LEU A 22 -11.22 6.36 53.29
C LEU A 22 -10.36 5.23 52.73
N ILE A 23 -11.03 4.18 52.23
CA ILE A 23 -10.44 3.30 51.23
C ILE A 23 -10.27 4.17 49.98
N ALA A 24 -9.08 4.77 49.85
CA ALA A 24 -8.65 5.31 48.59
C ALA A 24 -8.61 4.15 47.60
N ARG A 25 -9.60 4.09 46.69
CA ARG A 25 -9.40 3.36 45.44
C ARG A 25 -8.21 4.02 44.75
N GLN A 26 -7.09 3.32 44.69
CA GLN A 26 -6.24 3.43 43.52
C GLN A 26 -7.13 3.02 42.34
N SER A 27 -7.57 3.99 41.53
CA SER A 27 -8.07 3.74 40.19
C SER A 27 -6.93 3.05 39.43
N GLY A 28 -7.05 1.74 39.24
CA GLY A 28 -5.92 0.91 38.89
C GLY A 28 -5.48 1.11 37.44
N VAL A 29 -4.18 1.05 37.20
CA VAL A 29 -3.58 0.97 35.85
C VAL A 29 -4.05 -0.32 35.09
N ASP A 30 -4.73 -1.23 35.79
CA ASP A 30 -5.28 -2.47 35.26
C ASP A 30 -6.69 -2.37 34.64
N GLU A 31 -7.47 -1.30 34.89
CA GLU A 31 -8.91 -1.27 34.53
C GLU A 31 -9.18 -1.35 33.00
N GLY A 32 -8.22 -0.96 32.15
CA GLY A 32 -8.32 -1.04 30.69
C GLY A 32 -7.64 -2.26 30.04
N ASN A 33 -6.95 -3.10 30.79
CA ASN A 33 -6.05 -4.12 30.23
C ASN A 33 -6.63 -5.53 30.33
N LEU A 34 -6.60 -6.30 29.23
CA LEU A 34 -6.92 -7.73 29.25
C LEU A 34 -5.63 -8.54 29.27
N ARG A 35 -5.45 -9.42 30.27
CA ARG A 35 -4.19 -10.18 30.45
C ARG A 35 -4.45 -11.68 30.47
N GLY A 36 -3.45 -12.48 30.14
CA GLY A 36 -3.64 -13.92 30.18
C GLY A 36 -2.41 -14.77 29.85
N ALA A 37 -2.68 -16.05 29.61
CA ALA A 37 -1.71 -17.00 29.06
C ALA A 37 -2.38 -17.97 28.09
N VAL A 38 -1.64 -18.35 27.05
CA VAL A 38 -2.02 -19.34 26.04
C VAL A 38 -1.25 -20.63 26.28
N ARG A 39 -1.96 -21.77 26.28
CA ARG A 39 -1.37 -23.10 26.47
C ARG A 39 -1.99 -24.12 25.53
N SER A 40 -1.19 -25.06 25.05
CA SER A 40 -1.65 -26.27 24.37
C SER A 40 -1.30 -27.50 25.21
N PRO A 41 -1.70 -28.73 24.80
CA PRO A 41 -1.22 -29.96 25.43
C PRO A 41 0.31 -30.16 25.41
N LEU A 42 1.05 -29.36 24.62
CA LEU A 42 2.51 -29.41 24.51
C LEU A 42 3.23 -28.44 25.47
N GLY A 43 2.56 -27.40 25.97
CA GLY A 43 3.16 -26.38 26.83
C GLY A 43 2.53 -24.99 26.67
N PRO A 44 3.24 -23.92 27.08
CA PRO A 44 2.89 -22.56 26.69
C PRO A 44 3.14 -22.33 25.20
N GLU A 45 2.26 -21.58 24.52
CA GLU A 45 2.43 -21.25 23.10
C GLU A 45 3.08 -19.87 22.94
N ALA A 46 4.37 -19.86 22.61
CA ALA A 46 5.11 -18.63 22.30
C ALA A 46 4.95 -18.20 20.83
N GLY A 47 4.93 -16.89 20.58
CA GLY A 47 4.80 -16.33 19.23
C GLY A 47 3.46 -16.65 18.56
N VAL A 48 2.36 -16.69 19.31
CA VAL A 48 1.00 -16.84 18.76
C VAL A 48 0.18 -15.59 19.02
N TRP A 49 -0.85 -15.37 18.21
CA TRP A 49 -1.67 -14.16 18.28
C TRP A 49 -2.89 -14.40 19.16
N VAL A 50 -3.13 -13.46 20.06
CA VAL A 50 -4.39 -13.33 20.79
C VAL A 50 -5.18 -12.21 20.16
N ILE A 51 -6.37 -12.55 19.65
CA ILE A 51 -7.28 -11.67 18.93
C ILE A 51 -8.45 -11.37 19.85
N ALA A 52 -8.78 -10.09 20.02
CA ALA A 52 -10.00 -9.63 20.70
C ALA A 52 -10.86 -8.82 19.70
N GLU A 53 -12.06 -9.30 19.37
CA GLU A 53 -13.01 -8.65 18.44
C GLU A 53 -14.31 -8.25 19.15
N THR A 54 -14.91 -7.13 18.73
CA THR A 54 -16.26 -6.74 19.15
C THR A 54 -17.01 -5.92 18.09
N ASP A 55 -18.33 -6.13 18.02
CA ASP A 55 -19.30 -5.36 17.22
C ASP A 55 -20.07 -4.34 18.09
N ALA A 56 -19.51 -3.94 19.23
CA ALA A 56 -20.17 -3.06 20.20
C ALA A 56 -20.11 -1.54 19.86
N PHE A 57 -19.45 -1.14 18.77
CA PHE A 57 -19.26 0.26 18.37
C PHE A 57 -19.85 0.55 16.99
N ASP A 58 -19.80 1.82 16.56
CA ASP A 58 -20.26 2.26 15.22
C ASP A 58 -19.50 1.59 14.06
N THR A 59 -18.37 0.93 14.35
CA THR A 59 -17.73 -0.05 13.46
C THR A 59 -17.18 -1.25 14.24
N ARG A 60 -16.97 -2.36 13.52
CA ARG A 60 -16.30 -3.55 14.07
C ARG A 60 -14.88 -3.20 14.47
N PHE A 61 -14.52 -3.56 15.70
CA PHE A 61 -13.24 -3.25 16.31
C PHE A 61 -12.48 -4.53 16.63
N ARG A 62 -11.16 -4.54 16.36
CA ARG A 62 -10.26 -5.61 16.78
C ARG A 62 -9.03 -5.03 17.49
N LYS A 63 -8.51 -5.75 18.47
CA LYS A 63 -7.15 -5.53 18.99
C LYS A 63 -6.42 -6.87 19.07
N ILE A 64 -5.21 -6.93 18.49
CA ILE A 64 -4.43 -8.16 18.35
C ILE A 64 -3.04 -7.96 18.94
N VAL A 65 -2.56 -8.94 19.69
CA VAL A 65 -1.23 -8.95 20.31
C VAL A 65 -0.57 -10.32 20.19
N VAL A 66 0.74 -10.38 20.40
CA VAL A 66 1.51 -11.63 20.37
C VAL A 66 1.88 -12.09 21.80
N THR A 67 2.03 -13.40 22.00
CA THR A 67 2.53 -13.99 23.25
C THR A 67 4.06 -13.94 23.43
N ASP A 68 4.50 -13.89 24.69
CA ASP A 68 5.91 -14.06 25.09
C ASP A 68 6.37 -15.54 25.11
N ASP A 69 7.63 -15.79 25.49
CA ASP A 69 8.20 -17.15 25.60
C ASP A 69 7.54 -18.06 26.66
N GLU A 70 6.81 -17.47 27.61
CA GLU A 70 6.00 -18.21 28.60
C GLU A 70 4.52 -18.31 28.19
N GLY A 71 4.19 -17.95 26.95
CA GLY A 71 2.84 -17.94 26.40
C GLY A 71 1.93 -16.86 26.97
N LYS A 72 2.46 -15.90 27.75
CA LYS A 72 1.67 -14.83 28.37
C LYS A 72 1.35 -13.74 27.36
N PHE A 73 0.23 -13.04 27.58
CA PHE A 73 -0.16 -11.88 26.77
C PHE A 73 -0.74 -10.76 27.62
N LEU A 74 -0.71 -9.56 27.03
CA LEU A 74 -1.40 -8.37 27.49
C LEU A 74 -1.96 -7.66 26.25
N VAL A 75 -3.28 -7.47 26.19
CA VAL A 75 -3.96 -6.57 25.25
C VAL A 75 -4.14 -5.23 25.97
N PRO A 76 -3.39 -4.17 25.59
CA PRO A 76 -3.38 -2.92 26.32
C PRO A 76 -4.58 -2.06 25.93
N ASP A 77 -5.03 -1.17 26.81
CA ASP A 77 -6.01 -0.11 26.52
C ASP A 77 -7.19 -0.59 25.65
N LEU A 78 -7.91 -1.61 26.12
CA LEU A 78 -9.15 -2.04 25.49
C LEU A 78 -10.30 -1.09 25.91
N PRO A 79 -11.05 -0.53 24.95
CA PRO A 79 -12.30 0.18 25.22
C PRO A 79 -13.30 -0.66 26.02
N ALA A 80 -14.22 0.01 26.73
CA ALA A 80 -15.19 -0.65 27.59
C ALA A 80 -16.31 -1.35 26.78
N ALA A 81 -16.08 -2.62 26.43
CA ALA A 81 -17.02 -3.50 25.75
C ALA A 81 -16.83 -4.97 26.16
N SER A 82 -17.75 -5.83 25.72
CA SER A 82 -17.59 -7.28 25.74
C SER A 82 -16.94 -7.74 24.43
N TYR A 83 -15.94 -8.61 24.53
CA TYR A 83 -15.11 -9.09 23.42
C TYR A 83 -15.21 -10.60 23.27
N GLN A 84 -15.18 -11.08 22.03
CA GLN A 84 -14.78 -12.47 21.77
C GLN A 84 -13.26 -12.53 21.65
N VAL A 85 -12.63 -13.46 22.37
CA VAL A 85 -11.18 -13.58 22.49
C VAL A 85 -10.74 -15.00 22.14
N TRP A 86 -9.81 -15.13 21.19
CA TRP A 86 -9.29 -16.43 20.74
C TRP A 86 -7.82 -16.36 20.32
N VAL A 87 -7.26 -17.53 20.01
CA VAL A 87 -5.87 -17.74 19.63
C VAL A 87 -5.78 -18.17 18.18
N ARG A 88 -4.84 -17.61 17.44
CA ARG A 88 -4.35 -18.10 16.15
C ARG A 88 -2.83 -18.28 16.20
N GLY A 89 -2.28 -19.29 15.51
CA GLY A 89 -0.83 -19.45 15.40
C GLY A 89 -0.43 -20.51 14.38
N TYR A 90 0.74 -20.36 13.74
CA TYR A 90 1.23 -21.36 12.79
C TYR A 90 1.50 -22.70 13.52
N GLY A 91 1.06 -23.80 12.91
CA GLY A 91 1.02 -25.14 13.52
C GLY A 91 -0.19 -25.43 14.43
N LEU A 92 -1.09 -24.45 14.60
CA LEU A 92 -2.34 -24.58 15.33
C LEU A 92 -3.53 -24.46 14.37
N VAL A 93 -4.71 -24.85 14.84
CA VAL A 93 -5.99 -24.30 14.37
C VAL A 93 -6.47 -23.23 15.35
N ASP A 94 -7.39 -22.37 14.91
CA ASP A 94 -7.95 -21.34 15.80
C ASP A 94 -8.63 -21.96 17.03
N SER A 95 -8.43 -21.37 18.20
CA SER A 95 -9.11 -21.81 19.42
C SER A 95 -10.61 -21.44 19.37
N ALA A 96 -11.43 -22.16 20.14
CA ALA A 96 -12.78 -21.69 20.44
C ALA A 96 -12.71 -20.29 21.09
N PRO A 97 -13.51 -19.30 20.64
CA PRO A 97 -13.55 -18.01 21.30
C PRO A 97 -14.18 -18.07 22.70
N VAL A 98 -13.64 -17.26 23.61
CA VAL A 98 -14.21 -17.03 24.95
C VAL A 98 -14.60 -15.56 25.09
N THR A 99 -15.68 -15.29 25.83
CA THR A 99 -16.13 -13.92 26.09
C THR A 99 -15.36 -13.31 27.26
N ALA A 100 -14.86 -12.09 27.09
CA ALA A 100 -14.10 -11.36 28.11
C ALA A 100 -14.34 -9.84 28.06
N GLU A 101 -13.95 -9.14 29.13
CA GLU A 101 -14.03 -7.68 29.27
C GLU A 101 -12.67 -7.10 29.75
N PRO A 102 -12.41 -5.79 29.59
CA PRO A 102 -11.22 -5.15 30.16
C PRO A 102 -11.05 -5.36 31.68
N GLY A 103 -9.81 -5.38 32.16
CA GLY A 103 -9.46 -5.66 33.55
C GLY A 103 -9.56 -7.14 33.96
N GLN A 104 -10.04 -8.03 33.08
CA GLN A 104 -10.11 -9.46 33.36
C GLN A 104 -8.79 -10.20 33.10
N ARG A 105 -8.67 -11.42 33.67
CA ARG A 105 -7.59 -12.36 33.38
C ARG A 105 -8.15 -13.66 32.80
N VAL A 106 -7.67 -14.03 31.63
CA VAL A 106 -8.18 -15.17 30.84
C VAL A 106 -7.06 -16.18 30.58
N ASN A 107 -7.38 -17.46 30.61
CA ASN A 107 -6.51 -18.51 30.06
C ASN A 107 -7.13 -18.99 28.74
N LEU A 108 -6.32 -19.19 27.71
CA LEU A 108 -6.77 -19.60 26.38
C LEU A 108 -6.13 -20.95 26.02
N ASP A 109 -6.95 -21.94 25.70
CA ASP A 109 -6.50 -23.26 25.29
C ASP A 109 -6.31 -23.32 23.77
N ALA A 110 -5.06 -23.45 23.34
CA ALA A 110 -4.65 -23.52 21.95
C ALA A 110 -4.70 -24.96 21.44
N VAL A 111 -5.14 -25.15 20.20
CA VAL A 111 -5.38 -26.47 19.60
C VAL A 111 -4.33 -26.74 18.51
N PRO A 112 -3.39 -27.68 18.71
CA PRO A 112 -2.47 -28.10 17.65
C PRO A 112 -3.22 -28.66 16.44
N ALA A 113 -2.77 -28.33 15.23
CA ALA A 113 -3.37 -28.86 14.00
C ALA A 113 -3.18 -30.39 13.90
N GLY A 114 -4.20 -31.11 13.43
CA GLY A 114 -4.14 -32.56 13.24
C GLY A 114 -3.36 -33.00 12.00
N SER A 115 -3.16 -32.09 11.05
CA SER A 115 -2.53 -32.31 9.75
C SER A 115 -1.77 -31.07 9.25
N PRO A 116 -0.81 -31.25 8.31
CA PRO A 116 -0.15 -30.13 7.64
C PRO A 116 -1.12 -29.20 6.90
N GLN A 117 -2.22 -29.75 6.35
CA GLN A 117 -3.25 -28.99 5.63
C GLN A 117 -4.05 -28.08 6.58
N GLU A 118 -4.41 -28.57 7.77
CA GLU A 118 -5.05 -27.74 8.80
C GLU A 118 -4.10 -26.65 9.32
N ALA A 119 -2.82 -26.97 9.53
CA ALA A 119 -1.81 -25.99 9.95
C ALA A 119 -1.62 -24.88 8.88
N ALA A 120 -1.62 -25.25 7.60
CA ALA A 120 -1.43 -24.34 6.48
C ALA A 120 -2.66 -23.47 6.17
N ALA A 121 -3.84 -23.81 6.69
CA ALA A 121 -5.07 -23.06 6.46
C ALA A 121 -5.01 -21.60 6.95
N VAL A 122 -4.11 -21.30 7.90
CA VAL A 122 -3.84 -19.95 8.42
C VAL A 122 -2.52 -19.34 7.91
N TYR A 123 -1.84 -19.95 6.93
CA TYR A 123 -0.62 -19.39 6.34
C TYR A 123 -0.93 -18.27 5.34
N PRO A 124 -0.07 -17.24 5.23
CA PRO A 124 -0.27 -16.10 4.36
C PRO A 124 -0.18 -16.44 2.87
N ALA A 125 -0.74 -15.57 2.04
CA ALA A 125 -0.95 -15.84 0.63
C ALA A 125 0.36 -16.11 -0.16
N ASN A 126 1.45 -15.38 0.11
CA ASN A 126 2.72 -15.56 -0.60
C ASN A 126 3.35 -16.95 -0.38
N TYR A 127 3.03 -17.65 0.71
CA TYR A 127 3.47 -19.03 0.91
C TYR A 127 2.71 -19.99 0.00
N TRP A 128 1.38 -19.94 -0.03
CA TRP A 128 0.56 -20.73 -0.96
C TRP A 128 0.91 -20.43 -2.43
N TYR A 129 1.14 -19.16 -2.75
CA TYR A 129 1.54 -18.71 -4.09
C TYR A 129 2.96 -19.15 -4.49
N SER A 130 3.87 -19.41 -3.54
CA SER A 130 5.20 -19.96 -3.84
C SER A 130 5.18 -21.39 -4.40
N LEU A 131 4.08 -22.13 -4.23
CA LEU A 131 3.89 -23.45 -4.86
C LEU A 131 3.68 -23.35 -6.38
N LEU A 132 3.36 -22.17 -6.91
CA LEU A 132 3.30 -21.91 -8.35
C LEU A 132 4.67 -22.16 -8.96
N GLU A 133 4.71 -22.85 -10.10
CA GLU A 133 5.94 -23.31 -10.75
C GLU A 133 6.05 -22.74 -12.17
N PRO A 134 6.66 -21.55 -12.34
CA PRO A 134 6.92 -20.97 -13.65
C PRO A 134 7.75 -21.88 -14.57
N PRO A 135 7.64 -21.71 -15.90
CA PRO A 135 8.47 -22.38 -16.89
C PRO A 135 9.97 -22.33 -16.58
N GLY A 136 10.70 -23.36 -17.01
CA GLY A 136 12.14 -23.49 -16.78
C GLY A 136 12.93 -22.33 -17.42
N PRO A 137 14.07 -21.91 -16.85
CA PRO A 137 14.87 -20.81 -17.41
C PRO A 137 15.46 -21.15 -18.80
N ASP A 138 15.52 -22.44 -19.15
CA ASP A 138 15.89 -23.00 -20.45
C ASP A 138 14.74 -23.04 -21.47
N GLU A 139 13.49 -22.78 -21.06
CA GLU A 139 12.35 -22.60 -21.99
C GLU A 139 12.34 -21.21 -22.66
N PHE A 140 13.17 -20.27 -22.22
CA PHE A 140 13.18 -18.87 -22.70
C PHE A 140 14.29 -18.61 -23.75
N PRO A 141 14.09 -17.69 -24.71
CA PRO A 141 12.94 -16.77 -24.86
C PRO A 141 11.68 -17.43 -25.41
N GLY A 142 10.53 -16.76 -25.27
CA GLY A 142 9.27 -17.21 -25.86
C GLY A 142 9.33 -17.32 -27.38
N THR A 143 8.79 -18.40 -27.94
CA THR A 143 8.76 -18.67 -29.40
C THR A 143 7.34 -18.73 -29.96
N GLY A 144 6.32 -18.52 -29.13
CA GLY A 144 4.92 -18.38 -29.53
C GLY A 144 4.17 -19.72 -29.71
N PRO A 145 2.92 -19.67 -30.19
CA PRO A 145 2.03 -20.84 -30.24
C PRO A 145 2.51 -22.00 -31.14
N GLU A 146 3.41 -21.73 -32.09
CA GLU A 146 4.01 -22.74 -32.98
C GLU A 146 5.32 -23.32 -32.42
N GLY A 147 5.80 -22.81 -31.28
CA GLY A 147 7.02 -23.24 -30.59
C GLY A 147 6.73 -23.72 -29.17
N ASN A 148 7.39 -23.12 -28.16
CA ASN A 148 7.22 -23.45 -26.73
C ASN A 148 5.89 -22.95 -26.12
N GLY A 149 5.00 -22.34 -26.89
CA GLY A 149 3.75 -21.76 -26.41
C GLY A 149 3.90 -20.45 -25.62
N ILE A 150 5.12 -20.09 -25.20
CA ILE A 150 5.42 -18.87 -24.43
C ILE A 150 5.43 -17.66 -25.37
N SER A 151 4.78 -16.58 -24.93
CA SER A 151 4.72 -15.28 -25.60
C SER A 151 6.11 -14.74 -25.99
N PRO A 152 6.36 -14.42 -27.29
CA PRO A 152 7.65 -13.88 -27.75
C PRO A 152 8.07 -12.52 -27.17
N ARG A 153 7.28 -11.94 -26.25
CA ARG A 153 7.66 -10.76 -25.47
C ARG A 153 8.46 -11.11 -24.22
N LEU A 154 8.37 -12.34 -23.72
CA LEU A 154 9.05 -12.79 -22.51
C LEU A 154 10.42 -13.37 -22.87
N GLN A 155 11.49 -12.64 -22.58
CA GLN A 155 12.88 -13.06 -22.89
C GLN A 155 13.52 -13.88 -21.77
N SER A 156 12.94 -13.89 -20.56
CA SER A 156 13.50 -14.57 -19.39
C SER A 156 12.42 -15.08 -18.42
N GLN A 157 12.81 -16.04 -17.57
CA GLN A 157 11.99 -16.52 -16.45
C GLN A 157 11.60 -15.37 -15.49
N ALA A 158 12.46 -14.35 -15.33
CA ALA A 158 12.16 -13.18 -14.52
C ALA A 158 11.06 -12.30 -15.15
N ALA A 159 11.07 -12.10 -16.47
CA ALA A 159 10.00 -11.41 -17.18
C ALA A 159 8.66 -12.17 -17.11
N TRP A 160 8.69 -13.51 -17.05
CA TRP A 160 7.49 -14.31 -16.74
C TRP A 160 6.99 -14.06 -15.32
N VAL A 161 7.86 -14.13 -14.31
CA VAL A 161 7.52 -13.86 -12.89
C VAL A 161 6.95 -12.45 -12.72
N ASP A 162 7.55 -11.44 -13.34
CA ASP A 162 7.00 -10.08 -13.37
C ASP A 162 5.60 -10.05 -13.97
N ASN A 163 5.38 -10.68 -15.14
CA ASN A 163 4.05 -10.77 -15.74
C ASN A 163 3.05 -11.56 -14.87
N THR A 164 3.49 -12.47 -13.99
CA THR A 164 2.61 -13.08 -12.97
C THR A 164 2.21 -12.07 -11.90
N LYS A 165 3.16 -11.31 -11.33
CA LYS A 165 2.84 -10.35 -10.26
C LYS A 165 2.09 -9.11 -10.80
N GLN A 166 2.60 -8.47 -11.86
CA GLN A 166 1.93 -7.35 -12.55
C GLN A 166 0.72 -7.77 -13.40
N GLY A 167 0.49 -9.06 -13.61
CA GLY A 167 -0.70 -9.59 -14.31
C GLY A 167 -1.83 -9.95 -13.36
N CYS A 168 -1.51 -10.64 -12.25
CA CYS A 168 -2.49 -11.33 -11.42
C CYS A 168 -2.62 -10.75 -9.99
N GLN A 169 -1.56 -10.15 -9.42
CA GLN A 169 -1.60 -9.63 -8.04
C GLN A 169 -1.92 -8.13 -7.94
N LEU A 170 -2.16 -7.43 -9.06
CA LEU A 170 -2.41 -5.97 -9.01
C LEU A 170 -3.65 -5.54 -8.21
N CYS A 171 -4.63 -6.44 -8.03
CA CYS A 171 -5.94 -6.10 -7.47
C CYS A 171 -6.27 -6.81 -6.15
N HIS A 172 -5.66 -7.96 -5.89
CA HIS A 172 -5.87 -8.78 -4.70
C HIS A 172 -4.69 -9.73 -4.52
N GLN A 173 -4.59 -10.36 -3.35
CA GLN A 173 -3.65 -11.46 -3.15
C GLN A 173 -3.92 -12.59 -4.16
N MET A 174 -2.85 -13.15 -4.71
CA MET A 174 -2.82 -14.52 -5.21
C MET A 174 -2.23 -15.39 -4.11
N GLY A 175 -2.79 -16.59 -3.91
CA GLY A 175 -2.45 -17.48 -2.80
C GLY A 175 -3.36 -17.36 -1.57
N ASN A 176 -4.33 -16.44 -1.56
CA ASN A 176 -5.47 -16.60 -0.64
C ASN A 176 -6.36 -17.76 -1.13
N ARG A 177 -7.16 -18.35 -0.23
CA ARG A 177 -7.96 -19.55 -0.54
C ARG A 177 -8.79 -19.41 -1.82
N PHE A 178 -9.51 -18.30 -2.00
CA PHE A 178 -10.37 -18.11 -3.16
C PHE A 178 -9.61 -18.09 -4.50
N THR A 179 -8.31 -17.77 -4.51
CA THR A 179 -7.52 -17.75 -5.76
C THR A 179 -6.94 -19.10 -6.20
N PHE A 180 -6.70 -20.06 -5.29
CA PHE A 180 -6.28 -21.42 -5.67
C PHE A 180 -7.45 -22.42 -5.67
N ASP A 181 -8.40 -22.30 -4.74
CA ASP A 181 -9.49 -23.28 -4.55
C ASP A 181 -10.48 -23.28 -5.73
N THR A 182 -10.40 -24.26 -6.62
CA THR A 182 -11.28 -24.46 -7.78
C THR A 182 -12.55 -25.25 -7.47
N SER A 183 -12.77 -25.69 -6.22
CA SER A 183 -13.87 -26.60 -5.85
C SER A 183 -15.29 -26.03 -6.02
N HIS A 184 -15.40 -24.73 -6.31
CA HIS A 184 -16.65 -24.05 -6.65
C HIS A 184 -16.96 -24.05 -8.17
N LEU A 185 -16.09 -24.64 -9.00
CA LEU A 185 -16.18 -24.64 -10.48
C LEU A 185 -16.36 -26.06 -11.04
N THR A 186 -17.18 -26.89 -10.38
CA THR A 186 -17.38 -28.31 -10.71
C THR A 186 -18.14 -28.59 -12.02
N GLN A 187 -18.50 -27.56 -12.78
CA GLN A 187 -19.18 -27.66 -14.08
C GLN A 187 -18.22 -27.87 -15.27
N PHE A 188 -16.90 -27.92 -15.04
CA PHE A 188 -15.88 -28.09 -16.08
C PHE A 188 -15.23 -29.48 -16.01
N ASP A 189 -14.93 -30.05 -17.18
CA ASP A 189 -14.26 -31.36 -17.30
C ASP A 189 -12.77 -31.32 -16.94
N SER A 190 -12.16 -30.12 -16.87
CA SER A 190 -10.77 -29.95 -16.46
C SER A 190 -10.51 -28.66 -15.66
N THR A 191 -9.47 -28.68 -14.83
CA THR A 191 -9.00 -27.51 -14.07
C THR A 191 -8.46 -26.40 -14.99
N ILE A 192 -8.01 -26.72 -16.21
CA ILE A 192 -7.62 -25.75 -17.25
C ILE A 192 -8.84 -24.94 -17.72
N ASP A 193 -9.94 -25.60 -18.05
CA ASP A 193 -11.19 -24.95 -18.49
C ASP A 193 -11.80 -24.12 -17.35
N ALA A 194 -11.75 -24.64 -16.12
CA ALA A 194 -12.16 -23.92 -14.92
C ALA A 194 -11.35 -22.62 -14.71
N TRP A 195 -10.03 -22.64 -14.94
CA TRP A 195 -9.21 -21.43 -14.90
C TRP A 195 -9.50 -20.45 -16.03
N ASP A 196 -9.75 -20.93 -17.26
CA ASP A 196 -10.02 -20.06 -18.40
C ASP A 196 -11.34 -19.28 -18.22
N HIS A 197 -12.34 -19.92 -17.62
CA HIS A 197 -13.58 -19.28 -17.19
C HIS A 197 -13.38 -18.38 -15.95
N ARG A 198 -12.60 -18.81 -14.94
CA ARG A 198 -12.33 -18.03 -13.72
C ARG A 198 -11.78 -16.63 -14.02
N VAL A 199 -10.89 -16.52 -15.00
CA VAL A 199 -10.29 -15.23 -15.39
C VAL A 199 -11.24 -14.35 -16.20
N ALA A 200 -12.46 -14.79 -16.51
CA ALA A 200 -13.49 -14.01 -17.19
C ALA A 200 -14.53 -13.38 -16.23
N PHE A 201 -14.48 -13.64 -14.92
CA PHE A 201 -15.49 -13.17 -13.96
C PHE A 201 -15.58 -11.65 -13.77
N GLY A 202 -16.81 -11.14 -13.74
CA GLY A 202 -17.18 -9.79 -13.31
C GLY A 202 -16.74 -8.65 -14.24
N GLN A 203 -16.99 -7.41 -13.80
CA GLN A 203 -16.69 -6.18 -14.55
C GLN A 203 -15.24 -6.05 -15.09
N ARG A 204 -14.27 -6.80 -14.55
CA ARG A 204 -12.85 -6.80 -15.01
C ARG A 204 -12.42 -8.09 -15.71
N GLY A 205 -13.32 -9.05 -15.95
CA GLY A 205 -13.03 -10.33 -16.59
C GLY A 205 -12.31 -10.23 -17.93
N SER A 206 -12.75 -9.31 -18.80
CA SER A 206 -12.09 -9.05 -20.09
C SER A 206 -10.62 -8.59 -19.93
N GLN A 207 -10.30 -7.88 -18.84
CA GLN A 207 -8.95 -7.41 -18.52
C GLN A 207 -8.08 -8.53 -17.95
N MET A 208 -8.65 -9.40 -17.10
CA MET A 208 -7.96 -10.54 -16.49
C MET A 208 -7.69 -11.67 -17.50
N SER A 209 -8.70 -12.06 -18.29
CA SER A 209 -8.54 -12.95 -19.45
C SER A 209 -7.55 -12.38 -20.49
N GLY A 210 -7.53 -11.06 -20.67
CA GLY A 210 -6.54 -10.35 -21.48
C GLY A 210 -5.11 -10.37 -20.89
N ALA A 211 -4.95 -10.55 -19.58
CA ALA A 211 -3.64 -10.72 -18.94
C ALA A 211 -3.06 -12.11 -19.16
N LEU A 212 -3.89 -13.17 -19.14
CA LEU A 212 -3.47 -14.54 -19.46
C LEU A 212 -2.86 -14.67 -20.85
N ASN A 213 -3.36 -13.91 -21.83
CA ASN A 213 -2.82 -13.89 -23.18
C ASN A 213 -1.37 -13.36 -23.26
N ARG A 214 -0.87 -12.63 -22.25
CA ARG A 214 0.51 -12.09 -22.21
C ARG A 214 1.58 -13.16 -21.99
N PHE A 215 1.22 -14.28 -21.34
CA PHE A 215 2.09 -15.45 -21.16
C PHE A 215 2.21 -16.30 -22.41
N GLY A 216 1.18 -16.28 -23.28
CA GLY A 216 0.81 -17.41 -24.11
C GLY A 216 -0.24 -18.24 -23.38
N ARG A 217 -1.51 -18.10 -23.79
CA ARG A 217 -2.69 -18.45 -22.97
C ARG A 217 -2.63 -19.87 -22.41
N GLN A 218 -2.43 -20.87 -23.27
CA GLN A 218 -2.38 -22.29 -22.90
C GLN A 218 -1.29 -22.59 -21.85
N ARG A 219 -0.05 -22.13 -22.08
CA ARG A 219 1.09 -22.34 -21.16
C ARG A 219 0.85 -21.66 -19.80
N GLY A 220 0.16 -20.52 -19.80
CA GLY A 220 -0.27 -19.84 -18.57
C GLY A 220 -1.35 -20.61 -17.79
N LEU A 221 -2.38 -21.13 -18.48
CA LEU A 221 -3.44 -21.92 -17.85
C LEU A 221 -2.90 -23.22 -17.24
N GLU A 222 -2.01 -23.93 -17.96
CA GLU A 222 -1.35 -25.16 -17.48
C GLU A 222 -0.67 -24.94 -16.12
N MET A 223 0.08 -23.84 -15.98
CA MET A 223 0.78 -23.47 -14.75
C MET A 223 -0.18 -23.21 -13.58
N PHE A 224 -1.28 -22.47 -13.80
CA PHE A 224 -2.26 -22.19 -12.74
C PHE A 224 -3.14 -23.39 -12.40
N ALA A 225 -3.44 -24.25 -13.37
CA ALA A 225 -4.17 -25.49 -13.18
C ALA A 225 -3.35 -26.49 -12.34
N ASP A 226 -2.09 -26.77 -12.72
CA ASP A 226 -1.19 -27.64 -11.96
C ASP A 226 -1.01 -27.18 -10.51
N TRP A 227 -0.82 -25.87 -10.28
CA TRP A 227 -0.75 -25.30 -8.92
C TRP A 227 -2.01 -25.57 -8.10
N SER A 228 -3.19 -25.51 -8.72
CA SER A 228 -4.48 -25.77 -8.06
C SER A 228 -4.70 -27.27 -7.82
N ASP A 229 -4.36 -28.11 -8.79
CA ASP A 229 -4.48 -29.56 -8.73
C ASP A 229 -3.52 -30.17 -7.70
N ARG A 230 -2.28 -29.67 -7.59
CA ARG A 230 -1.33 -30.08 -6.56
C ARG A 230 -1.81 -29.73 -5.15
N ILE A 231 -2.34 -28.52 -4.94
CA ILE A 231 -2.93 -28.12 -3.66
C ILE A 231 -4.16 -28.98 -3.33
N ALA A 232 -5.04 -29.25 -4.31
CA ALA A 232 -6.19 -30.14 -4.14
C ALA A 232 -5.79 -31.59 -3.84
N ALA A 233 -4.66 -32.06 -4.38
CA ALA A 233 -4.03 -33.34 -4.04
C ALA A 233 -3.32 -33.36 -2.67
N GLY A 234 -3.28 -32.22 -1.97
CA GLY A 234 -2.77 -32.11 -0.60
C GLY A 234 -1.36 -31.53 -0.47
N GLU A 235 -0.77 -30.95 -1.52
CA GLU A 235 0.46 -30.16 -1.40
C GLU A 235 0.24 -28.95 -0.47
N VAL A 236 1.20 -28.68 0.41
CA VAL A 236 1.21 -27.55 1.33
C VAL A 236 2.56 -26.83 1.26
N PRO A 237 2.60 -25.50 1.44
CA PRO A 237 3.86 -24.77 1.46
C PRO A 237 4.62 -24.97 2.78
N VAL A 238 5.89 -24.56 2.78
CA VAL A 238 6.75 -24.62 3.98
C VAL A 238 6.14 -23.82 5.15
N THR A 239 6.31 -24.29 6.38
CA THR A 239 5.80 -23.60 7.57
C THR A 239 6.45 -22.20 7.73
N PRO A 240 5.67 -21.10 7.79
CA PRO A 240 6.21 -19.79 8.08
C PRO A 240 6.75 -19.70 9.53
N PRO A 241 7.75 -18.84 9.80
CA PRO A 241 8.20 -18.59 11.17
C PRO A 241 7.10 -17.92 11.99
N ARG A 242 6.97 -18.32 13.26
CA ARG A 242 6.21 -17.53 14.25
C ARG A 242 7.00 -16.27 14.62
N PRO A 243 6.32 -15.16 15.00
CA PRO A 243 6.97 -13.94 15.49
C PRO A 243 7.99 -14.20 16.60
N GLN A 244 9.16 -13.59 16.44
CA GLN A 244 10.31 -13.72 17.34
C GLN A 244 10.92 -12.36 17.69
N GLY A 245 11.59 -12.29 18.84
CA GLY A 245 12.21 -11.06 19.33
C GLY A 245 11.23 -9.87 19.33
N VAL A 246 11.61 -8.81 18.63
CA VAL A 246 10.84 -7.55 18.54
C VAL A 246 9.48 -7.72 17.85
N GLU A 247 9.28 -8.72 16.98
CA GLU A 247 8.00 -8.95 16.30
C GLU A 247 6.87 -9.31 17.29
N ARG A 248 7.21 -9.86 18.45
CA ARG A 248 6.24 -10.18 19.52
C ARG A 248 5.78 -8.94 20.29
N ASN A 249 6.46 -7.82 20.11
CA ASN A 249 6.07 -6.55 20.71
C ASN A 249 4.95 -5.86 19.93
N LEU A 250 4.52 -6.40 18.79
CA LEU A 250 3.47 -5.81 17.98
C LEU A 250 2.12 -5.78 18.72
N VAL A 251 1.47 -4.62 18.66
CA VAL A 251 0.07 -4.39 19.00
C VAL A 251 -0.62 -3.85 17.75
N LEU A 252 -1.68 -4.51 17.30
CA LEU A 252 -2.55 -4.04 16.22
C LEU A 252 -3.87 -3.56 16.81
N THR A 253 -4.36 -2.39 16.39
CA THR A 253 -5.73 -1.93 16.65
C THR A 253 -6.42 -1.66 15.33
N MET A 254 -7.62 -2.17 15.10
CA MET A 254 -8.26 -2.21 13.78
C MET A 254 -9.70 -1.72 13.85
N TRP A 255 -10.12 -0.98 12.83
CA TRP A 255 -11.48 -0.51 12.63
C TRP A 255 -11.92 -0.81 11.20
N ASP A 256 -13.05 -1.50 11.02
CA ASP A 256 -13.64 -1.66 9.68
C ASP A 256 -14.12 -0.29 9.14
N TRP A 257 -14.02 -0.06 7.83
CA TRP A 257 -14.42 1.20 7.21
C TRP A 257 -14.95 1.02 5.78
N ALA A 258 -15.66 2.04 5.28
CA ALA A 258 -16.36 2.02 4.00
C ALA A 258 -17.38 0.86 3.85
N GLY A 259 -17.77 0.54 2.62
CA GLY A 259 -18.69 -0.55 2.27
C GLY A 259 -18.02 -1.86 1.82
N GLU A 260 -18.82 -2.91 1.63
CA GLU A 260 -18.34 -4.23 1.18
C GLU A 260 -17.73 -4.20 -0.23
N THR A 261 -18.23 -3.33 -1.11
CA THR A 261 -17.73 -3.11 -2.48
C THR A 261 -16.73 -1.95 -2.57
N SER A 262 -16.31 -1.40 -1.43
CA SER A 262 -15.39 -0.27 -1.35
C SER A 262 -13.94 -0.74 -1.36
N TYR A 263 -13.27 -0.46 -2.47
CA TYR A 263 -11.84 -0.62 -2.64
C TYR A 263 -11.18 0.67 -2.12
N VAL A 264 -10.86 0.68 -0.82
CA VAL A 264 -10.09 1.77 -0.23
C VAL A 264 -8.63 1.56 -0.65
N HIS A 265 -8.07 2.40 -1.52
CA HIS A 265 -6.75 2.12 -2.13
C HIS A 265 -5.61 2.37 -1.14
N ASP A 266 -5.62 3.53 -0.48
CA ASP A 266 -4.58 4.03 0.41
C ASP A 266 -5.20 4.79 1.59
N GLU A 267 -4.39 5.09 2.59
CA GLU A 267 -4.71 5.90 3.78
C GLU A 267 -3.72 7.06 3.97
N VAL A 268 -4.07 8.02 4.83
CA VAL A 268 -3.15 9.00 5.39
C VAL A 268 -3.59 9.47 6.78
N THR A 269 -2.63 9.81 7.62
CA THR A 269 -2.80 10.22 9.01
C THR A 269 -2.03 11.48 9.40
N THR A 270 -0.94 11.84 8.69
CA THR A 270 -0.16 13.07 8.92
C THR A 270 0.41 13.67 7.63
N ASP A 271 0.92 14.91 7.67
CA ASP A 271 1.85 15.40 6.64
C ASP A 271 3.15 14.58 6.76
N LYS A 272 3.61 13.96 5.67
CA LYS A 272 4.81 13.12 5.67
C LYS A 272 6.09 13.88 6.06
N ARG A 273 6.07 15.22 6.01
CA ARG A 273 7.21 16.09 6.34
C ARG A 273 7.30 16.44 7.84
N ASP A 274 6.19 16.31 8.57
CA ASP A 274 6.12 16.49 10.03
C ASP A 274 5.10 15.50 10.61
N PRO A 275 5.54 14.39 11.22
CA PRO A 275 4.64 13.33 11.71
C PRO A 275 3.81 13.74 12.93
N THR A 276 3.96 14.97 13.46
CA THR A 276 3.14 15.49 14.56
C THR A 276 1.88 16.23 14.09
N VAL A 277 1.73 16.45 12.78
CA VAL A 277 0.52 17.01 12.18
C VAL A 277 -0.66 16.04 12.36
N ASN A 278 -1.86 16.58 12.61
CA ASN A 278 -3.08 15.79 12.82
C ASN A 278 -2.96 14.75 13.97
N ALA A 279 -2.13 15.03 14.98
CA ALA A 279 -2.00 14.24 16.21
C ALA A 279 -3.36 14.02 16.91
N ASN A 280 -3.65 12.76 17.25
CA ASN A 280 -4.93 12.23 17.74
C ASN A 280 -6.13 12.54 16.82
N GLY A 281 -5.86 12.95 15.58
CA GLY A 281 -6.85 13.35 14.59
C GLY A 281 -7.38 12.19 13.75
N LEU A 282 -8.33 12.54 12.88
CA LEU A 282 -9.03 11.60 12.02
C LEU A 282 -8.08 10.92 11.03
N VAL A 283 -8.36 9.66 10.73
CA VAL A 283 -7.66 8.86 9.72
C VAL A 283 -8.45 8.92 8.42
N TYR A 284 -7.79 9.20 7.30
CA TYR A 284 -8.43 9.37 5.99
C TYR A 284 -8.02 8.26 5.03
N GLY A 285 -8.90 7.89 4.10
CA GLY A 285 -8.62 6.96 3.00
C GLY A 285 -9.51 7.24 1.79
N VAL A 286 -9.22 6.63 0.64
CA VAL A 286 -9.97 6.90 -0.61
C VAL A 286 -10.54 5.64 -1.23
N SER A 287 -11.87 5.56 -1.33
CA SER A 287 -12.58 4.48 -2.03
C SER A 287 -12.64 4.79 -3.53
N ILE A 288 -11.66 4.24 -4.26
CA ILE A 288 -11.50 4.43 -5.71
C ILE A 288 -12.66 3.79 -6.50
N SER A 289 -13.42 2.85 -5.92
CA SER A 289 -14.54 2.16 -6.60
C SER A 289 -15.91 2.81 -6.42
N ASN A 290 -16.06 3.75 -5.48
CA ASN A 290 -17.35 4.37 -5.12
C ASN A 290 -17.30 5.90 -5.00
N ASP A 291 -16.21 6.55 -5.43
CA ASP A 291 -15.99 8.01 -5.34
C ASP A 291 -16.10 8.59 -3.91
N LYS A 292 -15.58 7.88 -2.90
CA LYS A 292 -15.63 8.33 -1.49
C LYS A 292 -14.27 8.72 -0.92
N LEU A 293 -14.27 9.80 -0.14
CA LEU A 293 -13.32 10.01 0.95
C LEU A 293 -13.86 9.27 2.18
N VAL A 294 -13.11 8.29 2.66
CA VAL A 294 -13.41 7.47 3.84
C VAL A 294 -12.71 8.11 5.04
N ILE A 295 -13.39 8.18 6.19
CA ILE A 295 -12.90 8.88 7.37
C ILE A 295 -13.19 8.04 8.62
N THR A 296 -12.15 7.70 9.39
CA THR A 296 -12.26 6.97 10.66
C THR A 296 -11.89 7.87 11.83
N ASP A 297 -12.84 8.03 12.75
CA ASP A 297 -12.63 8.57 14.08
C ASP A 297 -12.24 7.44 15.02
N THR A 298 -10.94 7.27 15.25
CA THR A 298 -10.37 6.19 16.04
C THR A 298 -10.62 6.37 17.54
N VAL A 299 -10.86 7.61 17.99
CA VAL A 299 -11.20 7.94 19.39
C VAL A 299 -12.67 7.63 19.71
N ARG A 300 -13.58 7.81 18.75
CA ARG A 300 -15.01 7.47 18.87
C ARG A 300 -15.38 6.09 18.30
N HIS A 301 -14.42 5.38 17.70
CA HIS A 301 -14.57 4.08 17.04
C HIS A 301 -15.67 4.09 15.96
N ARG A 302 -15.63 5.08 15.07
CA ARG A 302 -16.64 5.32 14.04
C ARG A 302 -16.02 5.58 12.67
N SER A 303 -16.54 4.92 11.62
CA SER A 303 -16.29 5.27 10.21
C SER A 303 -17.39 6.21 9.67
N MET A 304 -17.05 7.03 8.69
CA MET A 304 -17.99 7.74 7.82
C MET A 304 -17.41 7.91 6.40
N GLU A 305 -18.22 8.35 5.45
CA GLU A 305 -17.83 8.59 4.06
C GLU A 305 -18.36 9.94 3.58
N LEU A 306 -17.60 10.62 2.72
CA LEU A 306 -18.01 11.82 1.98
C LEU A 306 -17.84 11.58 0.48
N ASP A 307 -18.79 12.04 -0.34
CA ASP A 307 -18.66 12.05 -1.79
C ASP A 307 -17.54 12.99 -2.26
N VAL A 308 -16.70 12.49 -3.17
CA VAL A 308 -15.67 13.29 -3.88
C VAL A 308 -16.33 13.95 -5.09
N PRO A 309 -16.47 15.28 -5.14
CA PRO A 309 -17.29 15.95 -6.14
C PRO A 309 -16.55 16.18 -7.47
N LEU A 310 -17.34 16.36 -8.52
CA LEU A 310 -16.91 16.72 -9.87
C LEU A 310 -17.24 18.20 -10.17
N ARG A 311 -16.50 18.83 -11.09
CA ARG A 311 -16.87 20.11 -11.70
C ARG A 311 -17.90 19.95 -12.83
N GLU A 312 -17.90 18.80 -13.51
CA GLU A 312 -18.90 18.43 -14.53
C GLU A 312 -19.93 17.44 -13.98
N PRO A 313 -21.15 17.34 -14.54
CA PRO A 313 -22.12 16.31 -14.16
C PRO A 313 -21.57 14.89 -14.33
N ARG A 314 -21.91 13.99 -13.40
CA ARG A 314 -21.37 12.62 -13.29
C ARG A 314 -21.50 11.84 -14.59
N GLU A 315 -22.65 11.96 -15.26
CA GLU A 315 -22.98 11.29 -16.51
C GLU A 315 -22.12 11.75 -17.72
N MET A 316 -21.40 12.86 -17.61
CA MET A 316 -20.43 13.29 -18.63
C MET A 316 -19.05 12.65 -18.44
N VAL A 317 -18.71 12.23 -17.21
CA VAL A 317 -17.35 11.79 -16.84
C VAL A 317 -17.30 10.26 -16.82
N PRO A 318 -16.50 9.60 -17.71
CA PRO A 318 -16.45 8.14 -17.74
C PRO A 318 -15.85 7.53 -16.48
N SER A 319 -16.48 6.48 -15.96
CA SER A 319 -15.97 5.65 -14.86
C SER A 319 -14.59 5.06 -15.16
N MET A 320 -13.77 4.86 -14.12
CA MET A 320 -12.54 4.07 -14.20
C MET A 320 -12.81 2.57 -14.46
N PHE A 321 -14.01 2.09 -14.10
CA PHE A 321 -14.42 0.69 -14.18
C PHE A 321 -15.42 0.48 -15.33
N PRO A 322 -15.42 -0.68 -16.00
CA PRO A 322 -16.46 -0.98 -17.00
C PRO A 322 -17.84 -1.06 -16.36
N THR A 323 -18.77 -0.21 -16.79
CA THR A 323 -20.17 -0.12 -16.31
C THR A 323 -21.18 -0.66 -17.33
N GLU A 324 -20.71 -1.49 -18.27
CA GLU A 324 -21.57 -2.20 -19.22
C GLU A 324 -21.93 -3.59 -18.68
N SER A 325 -23.18 -4.02 -18.85
CA SER A 325 -23.67 -5.34 -18.46
C SER A 325 -23.32 -6.42 -19.48
N GLY A 326 -23.31 -7.70 -19.07
CA GLY A 326 -23.02 -8.84 -19.95
C GLY A 326 -21.56 -9.32 -19.90
N PHE A 327 -20.87 -9.04 -18.79
CA PHE A 327 -19.68 -9.80 -18.37
C PHE A 327 -20.09 -11.17 -17.79
N GLU A 328 -19.16 -12.11 -17.64
CA GLU A 328 -19.46 -13.40 -16.98
C GLU A 328 -19.79 -13.18 -15.50
N PRO A 329 -20.85 -13.82 -14.95
CA PRO A 329 -21.32 -13.55 -13.59
C PRO A 329 -20.23 -13.72 -12.53
N SER A 330 -20.19 -12.78 -11.57
CA SER A 330 -19.32 -12.92 -10.39
C SER A 330 -19.85 -14.02 -9.45
N PRO A 331 -19.00 -14.94 -8.95
CA PRO A 331 -19.40 -15.92 -7.93
C PRO A 331 -19.93 -15.31 -6.62
N SER A 332 -19.72 -14.02 -6.37
CA SER A 332 -20.22 -13.30 -5.18
C SER A 332 -21.31 -12.28 -5.48
N TRP A 333 -21.38 -11.74 -6.70
CA TRP A 333 -22.27 -10.61 -7.05
C TRP A 333 -23.14 -10.84 -8.30
N GLY A 334 -23.02 -11.99 -8.97
CA GLY A 334 -23.74 -12.26 -10.21
C GLY A 334 -23.45 -11.20 -11.27
N ASP A 335 -24.51 -10.63 -11.83
CA ASP A 335 -24.47 -9.61 -12.88
C ASP A 335 -24.44 -8.17 -12.35
N ASP A 336 -24.36 -7.96 -11.02
CA ASP A 336 -24.41 -6.64 -10.40
C ASP A 336 -23.20 -5.78 -10.79
N ILE A 337 -23.47 -4.54 -11.24
CA ILE A 337 -22.45 -3.50 -11.43
C ILE A 337 -22.17 -2.86 -10.08
N ILE A 338 -21.10 -3.31 -9.42
CA ILE A 338 -20.71 -2.91 -8.05
C ILE A 338 -19.67 -1.79 -8.01
N PHE A 339 -18.98 -1.53 -9.13
CA PHE A 339 -17.98 -0.47 -9.26
C PHE A 339 -18.42 0.57 -10.30
N ASP A 340 -18.65 1.80 -9.88
CA ASP A 340 -18.87 2.97 -10.74
C ASP A 340 -18.18 4.18 -10.11
N ALA A 341 -17.09 4.63 -10.74
CA ALA A 341 -16.21 5.66 -10.20
C ALA A 341 -15.67 6.62 -11.28
N PRO A 342 -16.49 7.61 -11.71
CA PRO A 342 -16.03 8.76 -12.47
C PRO A 342 -15.00 9.64 -11.75
N ALA A 343 -15.17 9.93 -10.45
CA ALA A 343 -14.22 10.77 -9.70
C ALA A 343 -12.90 10.02 -9.41
N ASN A 344 -12.95 8.69 -9.23
CA ASN A 344 -11.77 7.81 -9.20
C ASN A 344 -10.67 8.32 -8.22
N PRO A 345 -11.00 8.59 -6.94
CA PRO A 345 -10.06 9.18 -5.99
C PRO A 345 -8.94 8.20 -5.61
N HIS A 346 -7.72 8.71 -5.43
CA HIS A 346 -6.53 7.89 -5.22
C HIS A 346 -5.40 8.66 -4.50
N ASN A 347 -4.64 7.94 -3.65
CA ASN A 347 -3.53 8.41 -2.81
C ASN A 347 -3.83 9.74 -2.10
N PRO A 348 -4.40 9.72 -0.88
CA PRO A 348 -4.54 10.91 -0.09
C PRO A 348 -3.18 11.27 0.54
N MET A 349 -2.90 12.57 0.70
CA MET A 349 -1.81 13.11 1.50
C MET A 349 -2.33 14.28 2.34
N LEU A 350 -1.82 14.46 3.55
CA LEU A 350 -2.11 15.66 4.35
C LEU A 350 -1.05 16.73 4.11
N ASP A 351 -1.45 18.00 4.20
CA ASP A 351 -0.52 19.12 4.34
C ASP A 351 -0.39 19.59 5.79
N ALA A 352 0.61 20.44 6.07
CA ALA A 352 0.90 21.03 7.38
C ALA A 352 -0.23 21.91 7.97
N ARG A 353 -1.38 22.02 7.28
CA ARG A 353 -2.59 22.70 7.77
C ARG A 353 -3.77 21.73 7.99
N GLY A 354 -3.53 20.43 7.81
CA GLY A 354 -4.53 19.37 7.97
C GLY A 354 -5.49 19.20 6.80
N ARG A 355 -5.19 19.74 5.60
CA ARG A 355 -6.01 19.51 4.41
C ARG A 355 -5.64 18.19 3.75
N VAL A 356 -6.65 17.40 3.38
CA VAL A 356 -6.47 16.10 2.73
C VAL A 356 -6.47 16.29 1.23
N TRP A 357 -5.29 16.37 0.63
CA TRP A 357 -5.06 16.42 -0.81
C TRP A 357 -5.17 15.01 -1.40
N LEU A 358 -5.65 14.89 -2.63
CA LEU A 358 -5.81 13.61 -3.35
C LEU A 358 -5.83 13.82 -4.86
N THR A 359 -5.49 12.77 -5.62
CA THR A 359 -5.75 12.77 -7.06
C THR A 359 -7.17 12.29 -7.33
N SER A 360 -7.92 12.99 -8.15
CA SER A 360 -9.25 12.59 -8.62
C SER A 360 -9.57 13.27 -9.94
N THR A 361 -10.37 12.60 -10.78
CA THR A 361 -11.00 13.25 -11.92
C THR A 361 -11.90 14.38 -11.41
N VAL A 362 -11.83 15.57 -12.00
CA VAL A 362 -12.78 16.67 -11.74
C VAL A 362 -13.61 17.03 -12.98
N ARG A 363 -13.14 16.65 -14.17
CA ARG A 363 -13.78 16.89 -15.47
C ARG A 363 -13.47 15.76 -16.47
N ARG A 364 -14.10 15.78 -17.64
CA ARG A 364 -13.69 14.96 -18.79
C ARG A 364 -12.23 15.21 -19.18
N ARG A 365 -11.63 14.18 -19.79
CA ARG A 365 -10.20 14.10 -20.11
C ARG A 365 -9.68 15.23 -20.98
N ASP A 366 -10.48 15.78 -21.89
CA ASP A 366 -10.00 16.74 -22.88
C ASP A 366 -9.67 18.09 -22.23
N ASN A 367 -8.42 18.54 -22.35
CA ASN A 367 -7.90 19.68 -21.60
C ASN A 367 -8.43 21.04 -22.09
N PRO A 368 -8.48 22.05 -21.20
CA PRO A 368 -8.76 23.43 -21.59
C PRO A 368 -7.65 23.97 -22.52
N GLY A 369 -8.00 24.99 -23.33
CA GLY A 369 -7.11 25.52 -24.36
C GLY A 369 -5.77 26.08 -23.86
N TRP A 370 -5.66 26.43 -22.57
CA TRP A 370 -4.41 26.91 -21.99
C TRP A 370 -3.38 25.79 -21.67
N CYS A 371 -3.75 24.52 -21.82
CA CYS A 371 -2.83 23.37 -21.79
C CYS A 371 -2.25 23.02 -23.17
N LYS A 372 -2.82 23.59 -24.24
CA LYS A 372 -2.64 23.14 -25.63
C LYS A 372 -1.70 24.03 -26.43
N GLU A 373 -1.36 23.59 -27.64
CA GLU A 373 -0.54 24.37 -28.57
C GLU A 373 -1.15 25.77 -28.81
N GLY A 374 -0.28 26.79 -28.88
CA GLY A 374 -0.70 28.20 -28.98
C GLY A 374 -1.09 28.85 -27.65
N SER A 375 -1.06 28.13 -26.52
CA SER A 375 -1.16 28.70 -25.19
C SER A 375 0.06 29.58 -24.84
N SER A 376 -0.18 30.61 -24.01
CA SER A 376 0.86 31.44 -23.39
C SER A 376 1.35 30.94 -22.02
N HIS A 377 0.95 29.74 -21.58
CA HIS A 377 1.51 29.09 -20.39
C HIS A 377 2.85 28.42 -20.76
N ALA A 378 3.95 28.71 -20.04
CA ALA A 378 5.30 28.27 -20.41
C ALA A 378 5.39 26.76 -20.71
N SER A 379 4.97 25.89 -19.77
CA SER A 379 4.94 24.44 -19.99
C SER A 379 4.07 23.98 -21.17
N ALA A 380 3.00 24.71 -21.55
CA ALA A 380 2.18 24.38 -22.71
C ALA A 380 2.80 24.90 -24.03
N SER A 381 3.50 26.04 -23.99
CA SER A 381 4.32 26.51 -25.11
C SER A 381 5.51 25.59 -25.38
N TYR A 382 6.03 24.92 -24.34
CA TYR A 382 7.16 24.01 -24.43
C TYR A 382 6.76 22.56 -24.74
N PHE A 383 5.72 22.03 -24.09
CA PHE A 383 5.21 20.67 -24.28
C PHE A 383 3.69 20.64 -24.02
N PRO A 384 2.85 20.91 -25.05
CA PRO A 384 1.40 20.96 -24.89
C PRO A 384 0.82 19.58 -24.56
N ILE A 385 -0.27 19.56 -23.78
CA ILE A 385 -0.97 18.33 -23.39
C ILE A 385 -2.45 18.48 -23.74
N ASP A 386 -2.92 17.66 -24.69
CA ASP A 386 -4.30 17.73 -25.16
C ASP A 386 -5.34 17.14 -24.19
N ARG A 387 -4.92 16.20 -23.35
CA ARG A 387 -5.81 15.40 -22.49
C ARG A 387 -5.14 15.00 -21.17
N SER A 388 -5.88 15.07 -20.07
CA SER A 388 -5.49 14.65 -18.71
C SER A 388 -6.27 13.41 -18.26
N GLY A 389 -5.82 12.77 -17.18
CA GLY A 389 -6.44 11.60 -16.54
C GLY A 389 -7.27 12.02 -15.33
N ARG A 390 -6.76 11.78 -14.12
CA ARG A 390 -7.16 12.49 -12.90
C ARG A 390 -6.55 13.90 -12.91
N GLN A 391 -7.17 14.81 -12.17
CA GLN A 391 -6.65 16.13 -11.81
C GLN A 391 -6.37 16.17 -10.30
N ILE A 392 -6.45 17.34 -9.66
CA ILE A 392 -6.06 17.57 -8.26
C ILE A 392 -7.31 17.94 -7.45
N SER A 393 -7.43 17.43 -6.24
CA SER A 393 -8.47 17.86 -5.29
C SER A 393 -7.93 17.90 -3.87
N ALA A 394 -8.59 18.66 -3.01
CA ALA A 394 -8.35 18.62 -1.57
C ALA A 394 -9.64 18.83 -0.79
N TYR A 395 -9.78 18.13 0.33
CA TYR A 395 -10.79 18.38 1.35
C TYR A 395 -10.17 19.16 2.52
N ASP A 396 -10.82 20.22 2.96
CA ASP A 396 -10.46 20.97 4.17
C ASP A 396 -11.39 20.55 5.33
N PRO A 397 -10.92 19.76 6.31
CA PRO A 397 -11.77 19.29 7.41
C PRO A 397 -12.25 20.41 8.35
N ALA A 398 -11.51 21.52 8.45
CA ALA A 398 -11.83 22.63 9.32
C ALA A 398 -12.88 23.57 8.72
N ARG A 399 -12.94 23.67 7.38
CA ARG A 399 -13.94 24.42 6.61
C ARG A 399 -15.07 23.55 6.06
N GLN A 400 -14.90 22.23 6.10
CA GLN A 400 -15.79 21.20 5.54
C GLN A 400 -16.12 21.40 4.05
N ASN A 401 -15.16 21.91 3.26
CA ASN A 401 -15.34 22.18 1.84
C ASN A 401 -14.28 21.50 0.96
N TRP A 402 -14.62 21.38 -0.32
CA TRP A 402 -13.77 20.82 -1.36
C TRP A 402 -13.10 21.91 -2.19
N LEU A 403 -11.80 21.76 -2.42
CA LEU A 403 -11.06 22.38 -3.50
C LEU A 403 -10.98 21.37 -4.64
N LEU A 404 -11.49 21.74 -5.82
CA LEU A 404 -11.32 20.98 -7.06
C LEU A 404 -10.42 21.82 -7.96
N ILE A 405 -9.30 21.28 -8.44
CA ILE A 405 -8.23 22.03 -9.13
C ILE A 405 -7.92 21.33 -10.44
N ASP A 406 -7.98 22.08 -11.55
CA ASP A 406 -7.73 21.54 -12.89
C ASP A 406 -6.22 21.45 -13.19
N SER A 407 -5.76 20.33 -13.74
CA SER A 407 -4.37 20.11 -14.16
C SER A 407 -4.26 19.71 -15.62
N CYS A 408 -3.25 20.25 -16.32
CA CYS A 408 -2.97 19.88 -17.71
C CYS A 408 -2.40 18.47 -17.84
N TYR A 409 -1.53 18.07 -16.93
CA TYR A 409 -0.99 16.71 -16.84
C TYR A 409 -1.96 15.78 -16.11
N ALA A 410 -1.85 14.47 -16.36
CA ALA A 410 -2.55 13.45 -15.59
C ALA A 410 -1.85 13.21 -14.23
N THR A 411 -2.62 12.94 -13.18
CA THR A 411 -2.12 12.70 -11.81
C THR A 411 -2.36 11.25 -11.34
N HIS A 412 -1.53 10.74 -10.42
CA HIS A 412 -1.75 9.44 -9.77
C HIS A 412 -1.35 9.35 -8.29
N HIS A 413 -0.06 9.44 -7.98
CA HIS A 413 0.41 9.73 -6.61
C HIS A 413 0.80 11.20 -6.51
N LEU A 414 0.78 11.73 -5.29
CA LEU A 414 1.29 13.04 -4.95
C LEU A 414 2.26 13.00 -3.77
N GLN A 415 3.23 13.90 -3.75
CA GLN A 415 4.10 14.15 -2.60
C GLN A 415 4.42 15.65 -2.47
N PHE A 416 4.48 16.15 -1.24
CA PHE A 416 4.94 17.50 -0.97
C PHE A 416 6.47 17.55 -0.94
N GLY A 417 7.06 18.56 -1.58
CA GLY A 417 8.45 18.96 -1.31
C GLY A 417 8.59 19.72 0.00
N GLU A 418 9.83 19.93 0.44
CA GLU A 418 10.15 20.77 1.61
C GLU A 418 10.54 22.21 1.20
N ASP A 419 10.27 22.57 -0.06
CA ASP A 419 10.50 23.92 -0.59
C ASP A 419 9.53 24.98 -0.04
N VAL A 420 9.94 26.25 -0.15
CA VAL A 420 9.24 27.42 0.43
C VAL A 420 7.84 27.68 -0.15
N ASN A 421 7.42 26.92 -1.16
CA ASN A 421 6.13 27.05 -1.84
C ASN A 421 5.14 25.93 -1.45
N ASP A 422 5.56 25.00 -0.56
CA ASP A 422 4.87 23.71 -0.35
C ASP A 422 4.56 23.07 -1.72
N THR A 423 5.55 22.97 -2.63
CA THR A 423 5.32 22.44 -3.97
C THR A 423 4.80 21.01 -3.88
N LEU A 424 3.60 20.80 -4.44
CA LEU A 424 2.97 19.50 -4.53
C LEU A 424 3.27 18.87 -5.89
N TRP A 425 3.98 17.74 -5.89
CA TRP A 425 4.45 17.03 -7.08
C TRP A 425 3.61 15.81 -7.40
N PHE A 426 3.49 15.45 -8.69
CA PHE A 426 2.60 14.39 -9.15
C PHE A 426 3.27 13.39 -10.11
N SER A 427 3.03 12.10 -9.87
CA SER A 427 3.16 11.05 -10.90
C SER A 427 1.88 10.94 -11.74
N GLY A 428 1.79 9.97 -12.65
CA GLY A 428 0.55 9.57 -13.33
C GLY A 428 0.48 9.86 -14.83
N ASP A 429 1.17 10.89 -15.31
CA ASP A 429 1.35 11.10 -16.74
C ASP A 429 2.38 10.10 -17.32
N ALA A 430 2.31 9.89 -18.63
CA ALA A 430 3.24 9.02 -19.36
C ALA A 430 4.38 9.81 -20.05
N ASN A 431 4.25 11.14 -20.17
CA ASN A 431 5.18 11.99 -20.90
C ASN A 431 5.93 13.00 -20.03
N VAL A 432 5.30 13.44 -18.93
CA VAL A 432 5.75 14.57 -18.10
C VAL A 432 5.74 14.21 -16.62
N VAL A 433 6.41 15.02 -15.80
CA VAL A 433 6.12 15.16 -14.37
C VAL A 433 5.55 16.57 -14.16
N GLY A 434 4.54 16.69 -13.31
CA GLY A 434 3.83 17.94 -13.03
C GLY A 434 3.87 18.33 -11.56
N TRP A 435 3.68 19.62 -11.27
CA TRP A 435 3.61 20.16 -9.92
C TRP A 435 2.63 21.33 -9.79
N LEU A 436 2.27 21.64 -8.55
CA LEU A 436 1.42 22.77 -8.13
C LEU A 436 2.12 23.53 -6.98
N ASP A 437 2.37 24.82 -7.17
CA ASP A 437 2.73 25.77 -6.11
C ASP A 437 1.48 26.03 -5.26
N THR A 438 1.34 25.28 -4.15
CA THR A 438 0.13 25.34 -3.33
C THR A 438 0.02 26.68 -2.59
N GLN A 439 1.16 27.29 -2.25
CA GLN A 439 1.21 28.62 -1.64
C GLN A 439 0.78 29.73 -2.62
N LEU A 440 1.07 29.63 -3.92
CA LEU A 440 0.54 30.55 -4.94
C LEU A 440 -0.94 30.31 -5.22
N TYR A 441 -1.35 29.05 -5.26
CA TYR A 441 -2.78 28.71 -5.42
C TYR A 441 -3.60 29.28 -4.25
N ASP A 442 -3.16 29.09 -3.01
CA ASP A 442 -3.85 29.61 -1.81
C ASP A 442 -3.89 31.15 -1.74
N ARG A 443 -2.94 31.84 -2.37
CA ARG A 443 -2.92 33.31 -2.47
C ARG A 443 -3.82 33.86 -3.58
N THR A 444 -4.13 33.08 -4.62
CA THR A 444 -4.71 33.62 -5.88
C THR A 444 -6.00 32.94 -6.34
N GLY A 445 -6.18 31.65 -6.03
CA GLY A 445 -7.18 30.77 -6.64
C GLY A 445 -6.91 30.42 -8.11
N ASP A 446 -5.79 30.87 -8.70
CA ASP A 446 -5.47 30.69 -10.11
C ASP A 446 -4.73 29.37 -10.33
N GLU A 447 -5.49 28.31 -10.64
CA GLU A 447 -4.98 26.99 -10.98
C GLU A 447 -4.06 26.99 -12.21
N ARG A 448 -4.27 27.91 -13.17
CA ARG A 448 -3.43 28.03 -14.36
C ARG A 448 -2.08 28.66 -14.03
N ALA A 449 -2.06 29.70 -13.19
CA ALA A 449 -0.81 30.38 -12.83
C ALA A 449 0.02 29.59 -11.81
N SER A 450 -0.60 28.68 -11.05
CA SER A 450 0.04 27.97 -9.93
C SER A 450 0.65 26.62 -10.29
N GLN A 451 0.58 26.16 -11.56
CA GLN A 451 1.08 24.83 -11.94
C GLN A 451 2.19 24.89 -12.99
N GLY A 452 2.96 23.80 -13.07
CA GLY A 452 3.97 23.59 -14.11
C GLY A 452 4.14 22.11 -14.42
N TRP A 453 4.77 21.82 -15.55
CA TRP A 453 5.19 20.46 -15.93
C TRP A 453 6.39 20.49 -16.86
N CYS A 454 7.12 19.37 -16.87
CA CYS A 454 8.26 19.13 -17.75
C CYS A 454 8.23 17.72 -18.34
N PRO A 455 8.52 17.56 -19.65
CA PRO A 455 8.73 16.24 -20.24
C PRO A 455 10.02 15.61 -19.71
N THR A 456 10.02 14.29 -19.51
CA THR A 456 11.24 13.58 -19.08
C THR A 456 12.19 13.36 -20.25
N VAL A 457 13.21 14.22 -20.38
CA VAL A 457 14.22 14.21 -21.44
C VAL A 457 15.62 14.12 -20.85
N ILE A 458 16.43 13.20 -21.39
CA ILE A 458 17.79 12.91 -20.93
C ILE A 458 18.79 13.63 -21.84
N ASP A 459 19.75 14.33 -21.23
CA ASP A 459 20.95 14.86 -21.88
C ASP A 459 21.81 13.69 -22.42
N THR A 460 21.47 13.19 -23.60
CA THR A 460 22.16 12.07 -24.26
C THR A 460 23.26 12.52 -25.21
N ASN A 461 23.31 13.80 -25.58
CA ASN A 461 24.40 14.33 -26.40
C ASN A 461 25.62 14.76 -25.53
N GLY A 462 25.42 15.02 -24.23
CA GLY A 462 26.45 15.39 -23.26
C GLY A 462 26.81 16.87 -23.25
N ASP A 463 25.98 17.77 -23.81
CA ASP A 463 26.25 19.22 -23.85
C ASP A 463 25.83 19.97 -22.58
N GLY A 464 25.09 19.30 -21.67
CA GLY A 464 24.68 19.84 -20.38
C GLY A 464 23.37 20.64 -20.43
N ARG A 465 22.59 20.54 -21.51
CA ARG A 465 21.31 21.26 -21.70
C ARG A 465 20.34 20.44 -22.54
N ILE A 466 19.04 20.55 -22.26
CA ILE A 466 17.99 19.92 -23.05
C ILE A 466 17.61 20.81 -24.25
N ASN A 467 18.12 20.46 -25.43
CA ASN A 467 17.99 21.21 -26.67
C ASN A 467 17.02 20.51 -27.64
N LYS A 468 16.06 21.26 -28.22
CA LYS A 468 15.11 20.75 -29.23
C LYS A 468 15.67 20.87 -30.65
N PRO A 469 15.31 19.96 -31.58
CA PRO A 469 14.45 18.78 -31.40
C PRO A 469 15.17 17.62 -30.72
N TRP A 470 14.38 16.74 -30.08
CA TRP A 470 14.87 15.55 -29.41
C TRP A 470 14.85 14.31 -30.32
N ASN A 471 15.36 13.20 -29.79
CA ASN A 471 14.99 11.85 -30.21
C ASN A 471 13.66 11.48 -29.55
N GLU A 472 12.64 11.21 -30.36
CA GLU A 472 11.30 10.86 -29.88
C GLU A 472 11.15 9.34 -29.66
N PRO A 473 10.27 8.89 -28.73
CA PRO A 473 10.17 7.47 -28.38
C PRO A 473 9.74 6.59 -29.55
N GLY A 474 10.62 5.65 -29.93
CA GLY A 474 10.39 4.72 -31.05
C GLY A 474 10.94 5.21 -32.40
N GLU A 475 11.51 6.41 -32.47
CA GLU A 475 12.23 6.89 -33.65
C GLU A 475 13.72 6.46 -33.61
N PRO A 476 14.44 6.48 -34.76
CA PRO A 476 15.88 6.25 -34.78
C PRO A 476 16.65 7.32 -34.00
N VAL A 477 17.59 6.90 -33.15
CA VAL A 477 18.40 7.81 -32.31
C VAL A 477 19.42 8.57 -33.17
N ASP A 478 19.32 9.90 -33.15
CA ASP A 478 20.35 10.85 -33.58
C ASP A 478 21.28 11.14 -32.38
N PRO A 479 22.57 10.74 -32.41
CA PRO A 479 23.48 10.91 -31.28
C PRO A 479 23.88 12.37 -31.02
N THR A 480 23.42 13.33 -31.83
CA THR A 480 23.61 14.77 -31.58
C THR A 480 22.50 15.40 -30.75
N ARG A 481 21.47 14.63 -30.38
CA ARG A 481 20.26 15.10 -29.67
C ARG A 481 20.07 14.43 -28.32
N ASP A 482 19.28 15.12 -27.51
CA ASP A 482 18.73 14.60 -26.25
C ASP A 482 17.58 13.63 -26.51
N THR A 483 17.33 12.73 -25.56
CA THR A 483 16.39 11.61 -25.77
C THR A 483 15.22 11.68 -24.81
N ARG A 484 14.00 11.81 -25.35
CA ARG A 484 12.78 11.81 -24.54
C ARG A 484 12.43 10.39 -24.12
N THR A 485 12.29 10.15 -22.82
CA THR A 485 11.81 8.87 -22.26
C THR A 485 10.33 9.00 -21.89
N VAL A 486 9.55 7.95 -22.12
CA VAL A 486 8.12 7.86 -21.77
C VAL A 486 7.82 6.59 -21.00
N GLY A 487 6.69 6.60 -20.30
CA GLY A 487 6.19 5.48 -19.51
C GLY A 487 5.35 6.00 -18.36
N PHE A 488 4.29 5.26 -18.01
CA PHE A 488 3.41 5.61 -16.90
C PHE A 488 4.20 5.68 -15.58
N ALA A 489 4.30 6.89 -15.02
CA ALA A 489 4.90 7.11 -13.72
C ALA A 489 3.95 6.62 -12.62
N TYR A 490 4.36 5.59 -11.86
CA TYR A 490 3.54 5.03 -10.79
C TYR A 490 3.69 5.82 -9.49
N GLY A 491 4.79 5.64 -8.75
CA GLY A 491 5.12 6.46 -7.58
C GLY A 491 5.77 7.80 -7.92
N VAL A 492 5.77 8.71 -6.95
CA VAL A 492 6.59 9.95 -6.91
C VAL A 492 7.11 10.16 -5.49
N ILE A 493 8.30 10.74 -5.35
CA ILE A 493 8.82 11.36 -4.12
C ILE A 493 9.69 12.57 -4.47
N VAL A 494 9.86 13.50 -3.54
CA VAL A 494 10.80 14.64 -3.66
C VAL A 494 12.01 14.38 -2.75
N ASN A 495 13.22 14.53 -3.25
CA ASN A 495 14.43 14.37 -2.45
C ASN A 495 14.66 15.67 -1.62
N PRO A 496 14.67 15.60 -0.27
CA PRO A 496 14.77 16.78 0.60
C PRO A 496 16.15 17.44 0.62
N LEU A 497 17.15 16.90 -0.12
CA LEU A 497 18.50 17.47 -0.21
C LEU A 497 18.75 18.31 -1.47
N ASP A 498 17.94 18.14 -2.53
CA ASP A 498 18.14 18.83 -3.81
C ASP A 498 16.83 19.22 -4.55
N ASP A 499 15.67 19.09 -3.90
CA ASP A 499 14.32 19.32 -4.45
C ASP A 499 13.99 18.55 -5.74
N SER A 500 14.78 17.53 -6.12
CA SER A 500 14.54 16.74 -7.32
C SER A 500 13.39 15.75 -7.14
N ALA A 501 12.54 15.63 -8.16
CA ALA A 501 11.41 14.71 -8.16
C ALA A 501 11.84 13.36 -8.75
N TRP A 502 11.57 12.28 -8.01
CA TRP A 502 11.88 10.92 -8.41
C TRP A 502 10.59 10.15 -8.66
N ILE A 503 10.46 9.56 -9.85
CA ILE A 503 9.32 8.71 -10.22
C ILE A 503 9.77 7.29 -10.52
N ALA A 504 8.90 6.31 -10.24
CA ALA A 504 9.11 4.92 -10.62
C ALA A 504 8.25 4.55 -11.85
N ARG A 505 8.86 3.94 -12.87
CA ARG A 505 8.20 3.39 -14.06
C ARG A 505 8.39 1.87 -14.06
N THR A 506 7.34 1.14 -13.69
CA THR A 506 7.34 -0.32 -13.51
C THR A 506 7.72 -1.11 -14.76
N GLY A 507 7.52 -0.55 -15.96
CA GLY A 507 7.92 -1.16 -17.23
C GLY A 507 8.24 -0.14 -18.33
N PRO A 508 8.77 -0.56 -19.50
CA PRO A 508 9.06 -1.96 -19.87
C PRO A 508 10.16 -2.58 -19.02
N PHE A 509 10.20 -3.92 -18.94
CA PHE A 509 11.19 -4.69 -18.16
C PHE A 509 12.63 -4.22 -18.47
N PRO A 510 13.50 -4.01 -17.47
CA PRO A 510 13.34 -4.30 -16.04
C PRO A 510 12.59 -3.21 -15.25
N GLY A 511 12.05 -2.18 -15.90
CA GLY A 511 11.53 -0.97 -15.26
C GLY A 511 12.65 -0.03 -14.81
N ARG A 512 12.31 1.18 -14.37
CA ARG A 512 13.28 2.25 -14.09
C ARG A 512 12.81 3.26 -13.04
N LEU A 513 13.77 3.84 -12.33
CA LEU A 513 13.62 5.15 -11.69
C LEU A 513 13.93 6.25 -12.71
N VAL A 514 13.28 7.40 -12.57
CA VAL A 514 13.61 8.63 -13.30
C VAL A 514 13.70 9.78 -12.31
N ARG A 515 14.87 10.43 -12.22
CA ARG A 515 15.03 11.73 -11.54
C ARG A 515 14.62 12.82 -12.53
N LEU A 516 13.92 13.85 -12.07
CA LEU A 516 13.70 15.11 -12.77
C LEU A 516 14.21 16.26 -11.89
N ASP A 517 15.14 17.02 -12.46
CA ASP A 517 15.53 18.33 -11.98
C ASP A 517 14.67 19.42 -12.65
N ARG A 518 14.29 20.47 -11.93
CA ARG A 518 13.62 21.65 -12.53
C ARG A 518 14.62 22.62 -13.16
N GLY A 519 15.82 22.74 -12.57
CA GLY A 519 16.67 23.91 -12.73
C GLY A 519 15.98 25.23 -12.33
N GLU A 520 16.62 26.35 -12.66
CA GLU A 520 16.18 27.71 -12.25
C GLU A 520 15.05 28.31 -13.10
N ASN A 521 14.84 27.81 -14.33
CA ASN A 521 13.82 28.29 -15.28
C ASN A 521 13.12 27.11 -15.99
N PRO A 522 12.27 26.35 -15.28
CA PRO A 522 11.42 25.35 -15.91
C PRO A 522 10.36 26.02 -16.81
N PRO A 523 10.01 25.43 -17.98
CA PRO A 523 10.41 24.10 -18.42
C PRO A 523 11.75 24.01 -19.16
N GLU A 524 12.35 25.13 -19.59
CA GLU A 524 13.56 25.12 -20.41
C GLU A 524 14.80 24.53 -19.71
N SER A 525 14.92 24.63 -18.38
CA SER A 525 16.02 24.07 -17.60
C SER A 525 15.76 22.67 -17.02
N CYS A 526 14.65 22.03 -17.35
CA CYS A 526 14.33 20.70 -16.82
C CYS A 526 15.23 19.62 -17.45
N VAL A 527 15.85 18.79 -16.60
CA VAL A 527 16.73 17.67 -17.01
C VAL A 527 16.26 16.39 -16.33
N ALA A 528 16.13 15.30 -17.08
CA ALA A 528 15.80 13.99 -16.52
C ALA A 528 16.98 13.00 -16.61
N GLU A 529 17.11 12.14 -15.61
CA GLU A 529 18.12 11.08 -15.54
C GLU A 529 17.41 9.75 -15.32
N VAL A 530 17.92 8.65 -15.89
CA VAL A 530 17.26 7.33 -15.84
C VAL A 530 18.18 6.27 -15.26
N TYR A 531 17.67 5.54 -14.27
CA TYR A 531 18.38 4.47 -13.59
C TYR A 531 17.54 3.21 -13.57
N GLU A 532 18.09 2.11 -14.10
CA GLU A 532 17.46 0.79 -14.08
C GLU A 532 18.12 -0.10 -13.04
N PRO A 533 17.36 -0.94 -12.32
CA PRO A 533 17.96 -1.98 -11.48
C PRO A 533 18.75 -2.97 -12.35
N PRO A 534 19.76 -3.66 -11.79
CA PRO A 534 20.55 -4.65 -12.53
C PRO A 534 19.65 -5.73 -13.13
N SER A 535 19.62 -5.83 -14.47
CA SER A 535 18.72 -6.73 -15.18
C SER A 535 19.32 -8.12 -15.40
N ILE A 536 18.53 -9.18 -15.23
CA ILE A 536 18.93 -10.55 -15.61
C ILE A 536 19.16 -10.72 -17.13
N GLU A 537 18.65 -9.77 -17.93
CA GLU A 537 18.80 -9.71 -19.38
C GLU A 537 20.00 -8.84 -19.81
N ASN A 538 20.67 -8.17 -18.87
CA ASN A 538 21.96 -7.51 -19.08
C ASN A 538 23.11 -8.51 -18.78
N PRO A 539 23.90 -8.94 -19.78
CA PRO A 539 24.97 -9.93 -19.56
C PRO A 539 26.21 -9.37 -18.82
N ALA A 540 26.24 -8.07 -18.52
CA ALA A 540 27.36 -7.42 -17.83
C ALA A 540 27.19 -7.32 -16.29
N VAL A 541 26.03 -7.69 -15.72
CA VAL A 541 25.78 -7.64 -14.26
C VAL A 541 25.80 -9.03 -13.62
N ASP A 542 26.07 -9.09 -12.32
CA ASP A 542 25.97 -10.33 -11.55
C ASP A 542 24.49 -10.77 -11.45
N ARG A 543 24.18 -11.95 -12.00
CA ARG A 543 22.83 -12.54 -12.00
C ARG A 543 22.24 -12.70 -10.60
N THR A 544 23.07 -12.82 -9.56
CA THR A 544 22.65 -12.93 -8.15
C THR A 544 22.25 -11.58 -7.53
N GLN A 545 22.52 -10.46 -8.20
CA GLN A 545 22.21 -9.09 -7.74
C GLN A 545 21.12 -8.42 -8.58
N THR A 546 20.29 -9.22 -9.27
CA THR A 546 19.30 -8.70 -10.24
C THR A 546 17.92 -8.45 -9.65
N GLY A 547 17.19 -7.49 -10.22
CA GLY A 547 15.82 -7.17 -9.80
C GLY A 547 15.08 -6.36 -10.86
N HIS A 548 13.76 -6.22 -10.70
CA HIS A 548 12.91 -5.64 -11.72
C HIS A 548 11.57 -5.11 -11.17
N ALA A 549 10.93 -4.27 -11.97
CA ALA A 549 9.67 -3.59 -11.73
C ALA A 549 9.65 -2.71 -10.46
N PRO A 550 10.55 -1.70 -10.37
CA PRO A 550 10.42 -0.63 -9.38
C PRO A 550 9.06 0.05 -9.54
N ARG A 551 8.32 0.15 -8.43
CA ARG A 551 6.91 0.56 -8.43
C ARG A 551 6.64 1.62 -7.38
N GLY A 552 6.87 1.28 -6.12
CA GLY A 552 6.98 2.28 -5.06
C GLY A 552 8.25 3.11 -5.26
N VAL A 553 8.23 4.33 -4.75
CA VAL A 553 9.43 5.14 -4.56
C VAL A 553 9.24 6.04 -3.34
N ASP A 554 10.26 6.11 -2.50
CA ASP A 554 10.37 7.01 -1.36
C ASP A 554 11.86 7.33 -1.13
N VAL A 555 12.19 8.20 -0.16
CA VAL A 555 13.55 8.68 0.11
C VAL A 555 13.83 8.69 1.61
N ASP A 556 15.09 8.54 2.01
CA ASP A 556 15.52 8.75 3.39
C ASP A 556 16.12 10.15 3.63
N ARG A 557 16.37 10.51 4.90
CA ARG A 557 17.01 11.79 5.26
C ARG A 557 18.50 11.88 4.91
N HIS A 558 19.04 10.93 4.16
CA HIS A 558 20.36 10.97 3.53
C HIS A 558 20.28 11.12 2.00
N GLY A 559 19.07 11.23 1.44
CA GLY A 559 18.84 11.39 0.01
C GLY A 559 18.98 10.09 -0.80
N VAL A 560 19.07 8.94 -0.13
CA VAL A 560 19.07 7.63 -0.81
C VAL A 560 17.64 7.28 -1.18
N ILE A 561 17.43 6.89 -2.43
CA ILE A 561 16.11 6.55 -2.96
C ILE A 561 15.84 5.08 -2.66
N TRP A 562 14.67 4.80 -2.07
CA TRP A 562 14.23 3.44 -1.76
C TRP A 562 13.05 3.07 -2.66
N THR A 563 13.07 1.87 -3.25
CA THR A 563 12.02 1.38 -4.15
C THR A 563 11.66 -0.08 -3.87
N ALA A 564 10.36 -0.36 -3.82
CA ALA A 564 9.82 -1.72 -3.90
C ALA A 564 9.96 -2.24 -5.34
N LEU A 565 10.80 -3.25 -5.52
CA LEU A 565 10.91 -4.02 -6.76
C LEU A 565 9.79 -5.06 -6.78
N SER A 566 8.62 -4.57 -7.19
CA SER A 566 7.34 -5.25 -7.06
C SER A 566 7.29 -6.58 -7.82
N GLY A 567 7.97 -6.71 -8.97
CA GLY A 567 8.07 -7.96 -9.71
C GLY A 567 9.02 -8.97 -9.07
N SER A 568 10.22 -8.53 -8.66
CA SER A 568 11.22 -9.47 -8.09
C SER A 568 11.01 -9.80 -6.61
N GLY A 569 10.22 -9.04 -5.85
CA GLY A 569 10.05 -9.28 -4.40
C GLY A 569 11.27 -8.84 -3.60
N HIS A 570 11.67 -7.58 -3.77
CA HIS A 570 12.73 -6.94 -2.97
C HIS A 570 12.29 -5.54 -2.54
N ILE A 571 12.93 -5.02 -1.48
CA ILE A 571 13.18 -3.58 -1.38
C ILE A 571 14.61 -3.31 -1.89
N ALA A 572 14.84 -2.17 -2.52
CA ALA A 572 16.13 -1.78 -3.05
C ALA A 572 16.45 -0.33 -2.71
N SER A 573 17.71 -0.06 -2.38
CA SER A 573 18.25 1.29 -2.31
C SER A 573 18.97 1.65 -3.61
N PHE A 574 18.86 2.92 -3.98
CA PHE A 574 19.61 3.54 -5.05
C PHE A 574 20.27 4.83 -4.54
N ASP A 575 21.60 4.82 -4.49
CA ASP A 575 22.44 5.93 -4.05
C ASP A 575 23.14 6.55 -5.26
N ARG A 576 22.56 7.66 -5.74
CA ARG A 576 23.06 8.43 -6.89
C ARG A 576 24.49 8.96 -6.67
N SER A 577 24.95 9.14 -5.44
CA SER A 577 26.30 9.68 -5.16
C SER A 577 27.44 8.74 -5.60
N LYS A 578 27.13 7.45 -5.81
CA LYS A 578 28.06 6.45 -6.32
C LYS A 578 28.25 6.50 -7.84
N CYS A 579 27.28 7.04 -8.59
CA CYS A 579 27.25 6.98 -10.04
C CYS A 579 28.39 7.78 -10.69
N HIS A 580 29.18 7.12 -11.53
CA HIS A 580 30.27 7.78 -12.27
C HIS A 580 29.81 8.50 -13.55
N VAL A 581 28.68 8.11 -14.11
CA VAL A 581 28.06 8.70 -15.30
C VAL A 581 26.66 9.20 -14.94
N LEU A 582 26.30 10.41 -15.40
CA LEU A 582 25.02 11.07 -15.13
C LEU A 582 24.33 11.59 -16.41
N ASN A 583 25.09 11.82 -17.48
CA ASN A 583 24.62 12.29 -18.79
C ASN A 583 25.52 11.74 -19.93
N GLY A 584 25.19 12.08 -21.17
CA GLY A 584 25.86 11.60 -22.37
C GLY A 584 25.30 10.25 -22.89
N PRO A 585 25.90 9.68 -23.95
CA PRO A 585 25.31 8.59 -24.73
C PRO A 585 25.22 7.25 -23.98
N GLU A 586 25.93 7.11 -22.86
CA GLU A 586 25.90 5.91 -22.01
C GLU A 586 24.86 6.03 -20.87
N ALA A 587 24.33 7.21 -20.58
CA ALA A 587 23.46 7.51 -19.43
C ALA A 587 21.99 7.02 -19.58
N THR A 588 21.80 5.79 -20.05
CA THR A 588 20.52 5.31 -20.60
C THR A 588 19.71 4.35 -19.69
N GLY A 589 20.13 4.14 -18.45
CA GLY A 589 19.51 3.21 -17.49
C GLY A 589 20.50 2.31 -16.74
N GLN A 590 21.14 1.38 -17.44
CA GLN A 590 21.98 0.30 -16.86
C GLN A 590 23.43 0.74 -16.49
N HIS A 591 23.76 2.03 -16.55
CA HIS A 591 25.15 2.53 -16.47
C HIS A 591 25.68 2.74 -15.04
N CYS A 592 24.81 2.74 -14.03
CA CYS A 592 25.18 2.87 -12.62
C CYS A 592 24.73 1.65 -11.79
N PRO A 593 25.25 0.44 -12.05
CA PRO A 593 25.00 -0.71 -11.18
C PRO A 593 25.54 -0.49 -9.76
N GLU A 594 26.60 0.31 -9.60
CA GLU A 594 27.24 0.63 -8.31
C GLU A 594 26.35 1.44 -7.36
N GLY A 595 25.33 2.14 -7.88
CA GLY A 595 24.36 2.87 -7.07
C GLY A 595 23.36 1.97 -6.35
N TRP A 596 23.13 0.75 -6.84
CA TRP A 596 22.08 -0.15 -6.36
C TRP A 596 22.52 -1.06 -5.21
N THR A 597 21.59 -1.37 -4.29
CA THR A 597 21.68 -2.54 -3.42
C THR A 597 20.29 -3.14 -3.20
N LEU A 598 20.15 -4.44 -3.46
CA LEU A 598 18.87 -5.14 -3.48
C LEU A 598 18.76 -6.10 -2.28
N TYR A 599 17.60 -6.11 -1.64
CA TYR A 599 17.32 -6.88 -0.44
C TYR A 599 16.05 -7.73 -0.65
N PRO A 600 16.19 -9.05 -0.90
CA PRO A 600 15.03 -9.96 -1.02
C PRO A 600 14.17 -9.91 0.24
N THR A 601 12.84 -9.83 0.07
CA THR A 601 11.91 -9.82 1.21
C THR A 601 11.75 -11.20 1.84
N PRO A 602 11.48 -11.28 3.16
CA PRO A 602 11.43 -12.56 3.87
C PRO A 602 10.21 -13.38 3.46
N GLY A 603 10.47 -14.62 3.03
CA GLY A 603 9.45 -15.56 2.58
C GLY A 603 10.04 -16.58 1.59
N PRO A 604 9.23 -17.52 1.12
CA PRO A 604 9.64 -18.44 0.06
C PRO A 604 9.72 -17.74 -1.31
N GLN A 605 10.58 -18.26 -2.18
CA GLN A 605 10.58 -17.97 -3.61
C GLN A 605 9.68 -18.96 -4.35
N MET A 606 9.11 -18.56 -5.50
CA MET A 606 8.34 -19.46 -6.37
C MET A 606 9.15 -20.71 -6.76
N LYS A 607 8.47 -21.86 -6.79
CA LYS A 607 9.06 -23.15 -7.16
C LYS A 607 9.70 -23.08 -8.54
N GLY A 608 10.94 -23.56 -8.68
CA GLY A 608 11.69 -23.54 -9.93
C GLY A 608 12.26 -22.18 -10.36
N VAL A 609 11.98 -21.07 -9.66
CA VAL A 609 12.55 -19.75 -9.99
C VAL A 609 13.98 -19.63 -9.49
N THR A 610 14.88 -19.28 -10.40
CA THR A 610 16.34 -19.21 -10.15
C THR A 610 16.89 -17.80 -9.98
N ALA A 611 16.08 -16.77 -10.24
CA ALA A 611 16.41 -15.38 -9.96
C ALA A 611 16.29 -15.08 -8.45
N PRO A 612 17.12 -14.17 -7.89
CA PRO A 612 16.97 -13.71 -6.51
C PRO A 612 15.62 -13.04 -6.29
N GLY A 613 15.18 -12.98 -5.03
CA GLY A 613 13.91 -12.38 -4.62
C GLY A 613 13.01 -13.34 -3.84
N SER A 614 11.71 -13.03 -3.83
CA SER A 614 10.68 -13.80 -3.12
C SER A 614 9.40 -13.94 -3.97
N ALA A 615 8.48 -14.81 -3.55
CA ALA A 615 7.14 -14.91 -4.13
C ALA A 615 6.23 -13.73 -3.76
N ASP A 616 6.64 -12.85 -2.83
CA ASP A 616 5.83 -11.73 -2.37
C ASP A 616 5.72 -10.60 -3.42
N TYR A 617 4.65 -9.82 -3.31
CA TYR A 617 4.35 -8.69 -4.16
C TYR A 617 4.19 -7.43 -3.29
N HIS A 618 4.79 -6.32 -3.72
CA HIS A 618 4.83 -5.06 -2.98
C HIS A 618 4.21 -3.95 -3.82
N TYR A 619 3.10 -3.38 -3.37
CA TYR A 619 2.42 -2.35 -4.15
C TYR A 619 3.16 -1.01 -4.18
N TYR A 620 3.81 -0.68 -3.06
CA TYR A 620 4.54 0.56 -2.82
C TYR A 620 5.70 0.28 -1.82
N ASN A 621 6.38 1.33 -1.35
CA ASN A 621 7.27 1.31 -0.19
C ASN A 621 7.27 2.69 0.48
N TRP A 622 7.64 2.74 1.75
CA TRP A 622 7.67 3.96 2.55
C TRP A 622 8.83 3.91 3.55
N VAL A 623 9.45 5.04 3.86
CA VAL A 623 10.58 5.17 4.78
C VAL A 623 10.14 5.90 6.05
N ASP A 624 10.39 5.28 7.21
CA ASP A 624 10.18 5.90 8.51
C ASP A 624 11.29 6.92 8.82
N GLN A 625 11.22 8.09 8.18
CA GLN A 625 12.22 9.16 8.33
C GLN A 625 12.36 9.70 9.77
N PHE A 626 11.43 9.39 10.68
CA PHE A 626 11.30 10.07 11.99
C PHE A 626 11.11 9.15 13.21
N ASP A 627 11.33 7.83 13.06
CA ASP A 627 11.11 6.85 14.15
C ASP A 627 9.64 6.80 14.65
N THR A 628 8.68 6.94 13.74
CA THR A 628 7.24 6.89 14.04
C THR A 628 6.78 5.53 14.54
N LEU A 629 7.47 4.42 14.21
CA LEU A 629 7.19 3.11 14.81
C LEU A 629 7.91 2.84 16.13
N GLY A 630 9.13 3.37 16.33
CA GLY A 630 10.04 2.92 17.38
C GLY A 630 11.11 1.90 16.95
N LEU A 631 11.46 1.84 15.66
CA LEU A 631 12.55 1.02 15.11
C LEU A 631 13.83 1.82 14.77
N GLY A 632 13.82 3.13 14.97
CA GLY A 632 14.84 4.08 14.52
C GLY A 632 14.41 4.88 13.27
N PRO A 633 15.07 6.01 12.99
CA PRO A 633 14.81 6.82 11.80
C PRO A 633 15.45 6.20 10.55
N ASN A 634 14.95 6.62 9.38
CA ASN A 634 15.37 6.14 8.06
C ASN A 634 15.22 4.62 7.87
N VAL A 635 14.23 3.99 8.49
CA VAL A 635 13.92 2.57 8.29
C VAL A 635 13.05 2.39 7.04
N PRO A 636 13.56 1.82 5.94
CA PRO A 636 12.77 1.56 4.74
C PRO A 636 11.85 0.34 4.94
N MET A 637 10.60 0.48 4.51
CA MET A 637 9.54 -0.52 4.70
C MET A 637 8.80 -0.81 3.40
N ALA A 638 8.42 -2.07 3.21
CA ALA A 638 7.55 -2.51 2.13
C ALA A 638 6.22 -3.03 2.71
N PRO A 639 5.06 -2.51 2.29
CA PRO A 639 3.80 -3.22 2.34
C PRO A 639 3.94 -4.62 1.71
N GLY A 640 3.80 -5.65 2.53
CA GLY A 640 3.82 -7.05 2.13
C GLY A 640 2.46 -7.45 1.58
N SER A 641 2.09 -6.89 0.42
CA SER A 641 0.74 -7.01 -0.16
C SER A 641 0.33 -8.48 -0.38
N GLY A 642 1.28 -9.34 -0.74
CA GLY A 642 1.07 -10.79 -0.82
C GLY A 642 1.32 -11.56 0.48
N SER A 643 2.00 -10.98 1.48
CA SER A 643 2.49 -11.69 2.66
C SER A 643 1.76 -11.40 3.95
N ASP A 644 0.63 -10.68 3.94
CA ASP A 644 -0.16 -10.33 5.14
C ASP A 644 0.68 -9.66 6.25
N SER A 645 1.57 -8.74 5.87
CA SER A 645 2.44 -8.03 6.81
C SER A 645 2.94 -6.67 6.30
N LEU A 646 3.49 -5.85 7.19
CA LEU A 646 4.43 -4.79 6.81
C LEU A 646 5.86 -5.30 7.07
N LEU A 647 6.79 -5.02 6.16
CA LEU A 647 8.15 -5.55 6.18
C LEU A 647 9.14 -4.41 6.36
N ALA A 648 9.74 -4.30 7.54
CA ALA A 648 10.75 -3.27 7.83
C ALA A 648 12.16 -3.86 7.72
N LEU A 649 13.03 -3.21 6.95
CA LEU A 649 14.45 -3.56 6.83
C LEU A 649 15.27 -2.61 7.71
N LEU A 650 15.93 -3.13 8.74
CA LEU A 650 16.82 -2.33 9.58
C LEU A 650 18.10 -1.98 8.79
N PRO A 651 18.37 -0.70 8.46
CA PRO A 651 19.41 -0.37 7.47
C PRO A 651 20.83 -0.68 7.96
N GLU A 652 21.08 -0.62 9.26
CA GLU A 652 22.39 -0.91 9.87
C GLU A 652 22.72 -2.41 9.88
N THR A 653 21.80 -3.26 10.36
CA THR A 653 22.04 -4.71 10.50
C THR A 653 21.67 -5.49 9.24
N LYS A 654 20.82 -4.93 8.37
CA LYS A 654 20.20 -5.56 7.20
C LYS A 654 19.25 -6.72 7.56
N GLU A 655 18.77 -6.75 8.80
CA GLU A 655 17.79 -7.71 9.29
C GLU A 655 16.37 -7.23 8.99
N TRP A 656 15.46 -8.18 8.80
CA TRP A 656 14.04 -7.94 8.57
C TRP A 656 13.22 -8.07 9.86
N VAL A 657 12.25 -7.18 10.04
CA VAL A 657 11.20 -7.27 11.06
C VAL A 657 9.84 -7.41 10.36
N VAL A 658 9.12 -8.50 10.63
CA VAL A 658 7.85 -8.82 9.98
C VAL A 658 6.67 -8.44 10.88
N LEU A 659 6.05 -7.29 10.59
CA LEU A 659 4.88 -6.78 11.30
C LEU A 659 3.62 -7.48 10.79
N ARG A 660 3.40 -8.69 11.31
CA ARG A 660 2.37 -9.65 10.87
C ARG A 660 0.95 -9.20 11.23
N VAL A 661 0.06 -9.16 10.24
CA VAL A 661 -1.40 -9.14 10.45
C VAL A 661 -1.94 -10.56 10.30
N PRO A 662 -2.43 -11.22 11.37
CA PRO A 662 -2.78 -12.64 11.33
C PRO A 662 -4.27 -12.92 11.03
N TYR A 663 -5.13 -11.91 11.18
CA TYR A 663 -6.58 -12.02 11.10
C TYR A 663 -7.22 -10.64 10.85
N PRO A 664 -8.25 -10.56 9.98
CA PRO A 664 -8.61 -11.57 8.98
C PRO A 664 -7.50 -11.72 7.92
N LEU A 665 -7.29 -12.92 7.39
CA LEU A 665 -6.37 -13.13 6.25
C LEU A 665 -6.89 -12.37 5.02
N GLY A 666 -5.99 -11.91 4.14
CA GLY A 666 -6.33 -11.02 3.03
C GLY A 666 -5.81 -9.60 3.18
N PHE A 667 -4.80 -9.37 4.04
CA PHE A 667 -4.21 -8.06 4.30
C PHE A 667 -3.33 -7.63 3.12
N PHE A 668 -3.99 -7.19 2.05
CA PHE A 668 -3.38 -6.62 0.85
C PHE A 668 -3.05 -5.13 1.07
N ALA A 669 -2.04 -4.85 1.89
CA ALA A 669 -1.58 -3.48 2.13
C ALA A 669 -1.02 -2.84 0.85
N ARG A 670 -1.26 -1.52 0.67
CA ARG A 670 -0.71 -0.74 -0.46
C ARG A 670 -0.02 0.53 0.00
N GLY A 671 -0.75 1.35 0.73
CA GLY A 671 -0.21 2.50 1.44
C GLY A 671 0.52 2.08 2.73
N LEU A 672 1.20 3.07 3.30
CA LEU A 672 1.76 3.06 4.64
C LEU A 672 2.02 4.52 5.03
N ASP A 673 1.61 4.90 6.24
CA ASP A 673 1.90 6.20 6.85
C ASP A 673 2.33 6.02 8.31
N GLY A 674 2.92 7.05 8.92
CA GLY A 674 3.45 6.99 10.29
C GLY A 674 3.30 8.30 11.04
N ARG A 675 2.69 8.26 12.23
CA ARG A 675 2.28 9.46 13.00
C ARG A 675 2.76 9.40 14.44
N ILE A 676 3.06 10.58 15.00
CA ILE A 676 3.42 10.79 16.41
C ILE A 676 2.31 11.63 17.06
N ASP A 677 1.42 10.94 17.77
CA ASP A 677 0.28 11.50 18.51
C ASP A 677 0.68 12.18 19.83
N ASP A 678 1.77 11.73 20.46
CA ASP A 678 2.41 12.36 21.61
C ASP A 678 3.87 11.85 21.72
N PRO A 679 4.89 12.71 21.51
CA PRO A 679 6.29 12.27 21.57
C PRO A 679 6.74 11.80 22.97
N GLU A 680 6.09 12.27 24.04
CA GLU A 680 6.43 11.95 25.44
C GLU A 680 5.71 10.68 25.94
N ALA A 681 4.65 10.23 25.28
CA ALA A 681 3.93 8.99 25.60
C ALA A 681 4.65 7.70 25.11
N GLY A 682 5.89 7.83 24.64
CA GLY A 682 6.76 6.71 24.25
C GLY A 682 6.15 5.89 23.11
N TRP A 683 5.93 4.59 23.36
CA TRP A 683 5.37 3.66 22.38
C TRP A 683 3.88 3.89 22.08
N LYS A 684 3.13 4.49 23.02
CA LYS A 684 1.68 4.70 22.88
C LYS A 684 1.33 5.90 22.01
N GLY A 685 2.15 6.95 22.08
CA GLY A 685 1.96 8.19 21.33
C GLY A 685 2.56 8.17 19.92
N ARG A 686 2.81 6.99 19.35
CA ARG A 686 3.26 6.85 17.96
C ARG A 686 2.83 5.51 17.37
N GLY A 687 2.85 5.42 16.04
CA GLY A 687 2.65 4.17 15.32
C GLY A 687 2.49 4.36 13.82
N LEU A 688 2.44 3.23 13.11
CA LEU A 688 2.20 3.17 11.67
C LEU A 688 0.74 2.87 11.36
N TRP A 689 0.29 3.30 10.19
CA TRP A 689 -1.08 3.13 9.70
C TRP A 689 -1.07 2.52 8.30
N ALA A 690 -1.88 1.46 8.12
CA ALA A 690 -2.08 0.81 6.83
C ALA A 690 -3.47 0.15 6.75
N ASN A 691 -3.99 -0.06 5.54
CA ASN A 691 -5.33 -0.59 5.30
C ASN A 691 -5.37 -1.98 4.65
N TYR A 692 -6.57 -2.58 4.64
CA TYR A 692 -6.90 -3.67 3.72
C TYR A 692 -7.21 -3.08 2.34
N GLY A 693 -6.16 -2.88 1.53
CA GLY A 693 -6.25 -2.31 0.20
C GLY A 693 -6.81 -3.24 -0.87
N SER A 694 -7.56 -4.29 -0.55
CA SER A 694 -8.08 -5.22 -1.58
C SER A 694 -9.07 -4.52 -2.52
N ASN A 695 -9.03 -4.83 -3.82
CA ASN A 695 -10.16 -4.50 -4.70
C ASN A 695 -11.42 -5.29 -4.34
N LEU A 696 -11.24 -6.47 -3.74
CA LEU A 696 -12.24 -7.52 -3.59
C LEU A 696 -12.28 -7.91 -2.10
N ASN A 697 -13.03 -7.14 -1.30
CA ASN A 697 -13.11 -7.39 0.15
C ASN A 697 -13.72 -8.78 0.46
N TRP A 698 -14.54 -9.32 -0.43
CA TRP A 698 -15.07 -10.69 -0.32
C TRP A 698 -14.04 -11.80 -0.58
N HIS A 699 -12.77 -11.47 -0.86
CA HIS A 699 -11.64 -12.41 -0.80
C HIS A 699 -10.90 -12.37 0.55
N ILE A 700 -11.24 -11.42 1.44
CA ILE A 700 -10.79 -11.40 2.84
C ILE A 700 -11.48 -12.55 3.59
N GLU A 701 -10.81 -13.12 4.58
CA GLU A 701 -11.36 -14.14 5.46
C GLU A 701 -12.72 -13.70 6.06
N GLY A 702 -13.74 -14.54 5.88
CA GLY A 702 -15.15 -14.22 6.15
C GLY A 702 -15.99 -14.11 4.86
N GLY A 703 -15.38 -13.73 3.74
CA GLY A 703 -16.03 -13.73 2.43
C GLY A 703 -16.98 -12.56 2.20
N LYS A 704 -18.09 -12.79 1.47
CA LYS A 704 -19.10 -11.75 1.20
C LYS A 704 -19.71 -11.25 2.53
N GLY A 705 -19.79 -9.93 2.71
CA GLY A 705 -20.06 -9.28 4.00
C GLY A 705 -18.84 -8.59 4.61
N MET A 706 -17.62 -8.98 4.22
CA MET A 706 -16.39 -8.32 4.67
C MET A 706 -16.18 -6.95 4.02
N ARG A 707 -15.54 -6.06 4.77
CA ARG A 707 -15.17 -4.69 4.39
C ARG A 707 -13.65 -4.53 4.41
N SER A 708 -13.16 -3.39 3.94
CA SER A 708 -11.80 -2.96 4.28
C SER A 708 -11.74 -2.59 5.77
N SER A 709 -10.55 -2.63 6.35
CA SER A 709 -10.25 -2.09 7.68
C SER A 709 -9.02 -1.19 7.60
N VAL A 710 -8.93 -0.22 8.51
CA VAL A 710 -7.69 0.52 8.78
C VAL A 710 -7.08 0.06 10.10
N ILE A 711 -5.75 -0.05 10.14
CA ILE A 711 -4.99 -0.65 11.24
C ILE A 711 -3.97 0.36 11.77
N HIS A 712 -3.91 0.50 13.09
CA HIS A 712 -2.80 1.12 13.82
C HIS A 712 -1.84 0.03 14.30
N PHE A 713 -0.56 0.14 13.91
CA PHE A 713 0.54 -0.73 14.31
C PHE A 713 1.39 0.01 15.36
N GLN A 714 1.51 -0.56 16.56
CA GLN A 714 2.35 0.00 17.63
C GLN A 714 3.35 -1.02 18.16
N LEU A 715 4.54 -0.56 18.52
CA LEU A 715 5.66 -1.41 18.93
C LEU A 715 6.14 -1.08 20.35
N ARG A 716 5.66 -1.83 21.33
CA ARG A 716 5.99 -1.65 22.75
C ARG A 716 7.37 -2.21 23.13
N PRO A 717 7.91 -1.94 24.34
CA PRO A 717 9.23 -2.47 24.73
C PRO A 717 9.31 -3.99 24.92
N HIS A 718 8.21 -4.65 25.34
CA HIS A 718 8.12 -6.11 25.49
C HIS A 718 6.64 -6.58 25.40
N PRO A 719 6.32 -7.89 25.20
CA PRO A 719 4.95 -8.36 24.95
C PRO A 719 3.97 -8.26 26.13
N LEU A 720 4.45 -7.77 27.28
CA LEU A 720 3.68 -7.52 28.50
C LEU A 720 3.81 -6.07 29.00
N ALA A 721 4.35 -5.16 28.18
CA ALA A 721 4.39 -3.74 28.50
C ALA A 721 2.98 -3.14 28.45
N GLU A 722 2.74 -2.23 29.38
CA GLU A 722 1.45 -1.56 29.64
C GLU A 722 1.27 -0.27 28.85
#